data_AF-A0AA36IY83-F1
#
_entry.id   AF-A0AA36IY83-F1
#
_cell.length_a   1.000
_cell.length_b   1.000
_cell.length_c   1.000
_cell.angle_alpha   90.00
_cell.angle_beta   90.00
_cell.angle_gamma   90.00
#
_symmetry.space_group_name_H-M   'P 1'
#
loop_
_entity.id
_entity.type
_entity.pdbx_description
1 polymer ?
#
loop_
_entity_poly.entity_id
_entity_poly.type
_entity_poly.pdbx_seq_one_letter_code
_entity_poly.pdbx_strand_id
1 'polypeptide(L)'
;MPVTFPWRILTTGSFWILRAAADHESLCNGDMVGDKDNTMLCDEQDVKTCSQFYTLAGGDTYLQCGLSGQYCLNMGPLCKKASYGTVEIQGRVYEKFWWYKKGTPWPVGKTDVLGEEFGTCEDEDEVCFQRLPSKLTENGLFLLAIDDLNNQLEWHFDPDNPVAHAAFNAMKHGTTSHFVNGAGWDPRILRGSKTANGQDTFMYRDQNGIRSLMLDDDGCDCHSTLSMGHAMCGDSCNDHYGKCKILGGVDKLSDRAETGGEGSGKVCTGPATDHGLTLYYYHMEPIPTCGGTAEGADCRFPFYFKGKQYFECTEVESAGKPWCYTQNGKKKWGFCKCNEAERKCHTFVNWRKRWLGSQVEITMGNVAYGSYVGSWQKCLLLCERAKECKQVVFYNGHCYGMNARSDEDQDARGGKNVGFISAHCYEEGDFALVPNKVCKGKPYTFDKKSKCDGWGGLTIEQCQQKCADNEQALHCPPRACKGAVFYRKTGWCHLYEQCTELEDRPSATAIIEKIEHDCSNAVQDIGERQRTYSSVWNNNEPGQGHARSMMGSLLAWCSRTNVDGSWMQIDLGIVASVTGVVTKGRVDRGQWVTAYSVQTSTDGKRFIDAPGGTGGNLDQHSENEVYFTFPVEARYVRIVAHAWHSHISMRASVILCQAVATCEIRVDDDVTAVYYDGKDVSKSVQGSLSGYRSVRRLTFQLVPGAVLAVGAYDAQKNLGYRGGFWADCPGFMSKDNLPQPWEQYCTDGKADKEHLSGAGSGWKASYFAASIFFLPPGVLGELKKGHCVYRATPLKKEAERGEVRCHAFATHHDAKNWARKCHAVPSGTQYVKLVMGEVTDYFKPSVGYSFCDMLTSYDKHLFSNDAENWAKPEYYPHHNHDGGSLWWWPKQTQSRHGDERKYLSFWGSSWPGTTWGCCHYAYNDAVHWGRIFTMSYCGVNLKPAFECTDYPTSSGSAQQRCEAGNTLKDGFEYVYNTGRYKAYSECSSRDCWCCRRSTAVRKD
;
A
#
# COMPACT_ATOMS: atom_id res chain seq x y z
N MET A 1 49.92 -33.74 33.53
CA MET A 1 49.75 -35.15 33.10
C MET A 1 48.55 -35.73 33.83
N PRO A 2 47.76 -36.60 33.18
CA PRO A 2 46.30 -36.45 33.14
C PRO A 2 45.55 -37.57 33.87
N VAL A 3 44.25 -37.36 34.11
CA VAL A 3 43.28 -38.45 34.25
C VAL A 3 42.11 -38.17 33.31
N THR A 4 41.69 -39.23 32.61
CA THR A 4 40.92 -39.24 31.37
C THR A 4 39.58 -39.99 31.49
N PHE A 5 38.53 -39.42 30.87
CA PHE A 5 37.33 -40.01 30.21
C PHE A 5 36.24 -40.75 31.06
N PRO A 6 34.96 -40.90 30.60
CA PRO A 6 34.40 -40.74 29.23
C PRO A 6 33.06 -39.94 29.07
N TRP A 7 32.63 -39.81 27.80
CA TRP A 7 31.52 -39.02 27.24
C TRP A 7 30.08 -39.54 27.47
N ARG A 8 29.08 -38.62 27.49
CA ARG A 8 27.82 -38.70 26.69
C ARG A 8 27.07 -37.36 26.60
N ILE A 9 26.53 -37.12 25.40
CA ILE A 9 25.86 -35.91 24.86
C ILE A 9 24.46 -35.69 25.45
N LEU A 10 24.02 -34.42 25.62
CA LEU A 10 22.76 -33.85 25.11
C LEU A 10 22.68 -32.30 25.29
N THR A 11 22.33 -31.64 24.18
CA THR A 11 21.61 -30.36 23.96
C THR A 11 22.27 -28.97 24.15
N THR A 12 22.30 -28.28 22.99
CA THR A 12 22.09 -26.84 22.69
C THR A 12 23.15 -25.79 23.04
N GLY A 13 23.73 -25.20 21.98
CA GLY A 13 24.32 -23.85 21.99
C GLY A 13 25.70 -23.76 21.35
N SER A 14 25.78 -23.69 20.01
CA SER A 14 27.04 -23.46 19.29
C SER A 14 27.53 -22.02 19.49
N PHE A 15 28.74 -21.87 20.05
CA PHE A 15 29.53 -20.63 20.02
C PHE A 15 30.16 -20.43 18.64
N TRP A 16 30.20 -19.20 18.14
CA TRP A 16 31.06 -18.78 17.02
C TRP A 16 31.85 -17.52 17.40
N ILE A 17 33.16 -17.55 17.14
CA ILE A 17 34.05 -16.38 17.13
C ILE A 17 34.14 -15.92 15.67
N LEU A 18 33.82 -14.66 15.37
CA LEU A 18 34.00 -14.05 14.05
C LEU A 18 34.96 -12.85 14.12
N ARG A 19 35.85 -12.80 13.13
CA ARG A 19 36.88 -11.77 12.91
C ARG A 19 36.25 -10.71 11.99
N ALA A 20 36.19 -9.45 12.44
CA ALA A 20 35.67 -8.36 11.62
C ALA A 20 36.66 -8.00 10.49
N ALA A 21 36.15 -7.93 9.26
CA ALA A 21 36.76 -7.24 8.14
C ALA A 21 35.66 -6.37 7.52
N ALA A 22 35.85 -5.04 7.54
CA ALA A 22 35.28 -4.02 6.65
C ALA A 22 35.09 -2.69 7.42
N ASP A 23 35.90 -1.71 7.03
CA ASP A 23 35.72 -0.24 7.00
C ASP A 23 35.01 0.47 8.17
N HIS A 24 35.82 1.30 8.85
CA HIS A 24 35.49 2.13 10.02
C HIS A 24 34.34 3.14 9.80
N GLU A 25 34.03 3.54 8.55
CA GLU A 25 32.96 4.51 8.22
C GLU A 25 31.54 3.99 8.54
N SER A 26 31.32 2.67 8.44
CA SER A 26 30.02 2.05 8.73
C SER A 26 29.63 2.25 10.20
N LEU A 27 30.56 1.99 11.11
CA LEU A 27 30.39 2.17 12.55
C LEU A 27 30.07 3.62 12.96
N CYS A 28 30.51 4.61 12.19
CA CYS A 28 30.38 6.03 12.55
C CYS A 28 29.11 6.73 12.03
N ASN A 29 28.44 6.18 11.03
CA ASN A 29 27.18 6.71 10.50
C ASN A 29 25.93 5.99 11.04
N GLY A 30 26.10 5.12 12.03
CA GLY A 30 25.01 4.30 12.57
C GLY A 30 24.84 2.94 11.91
N ASP A 31 25.80 2.47 11.12
CA ASP A 31 25.80 1.09 10.61
C ASP A 31 26.56 0.18 11.57
N MET A 32 25.85 -0.59 12.38
CA MET A 32 26.33 -1.92 12.74
C MET A 32 25.52 -3.01 12.07
N VAL A 33 26.31 -3.86 11.42
CA VAL A 33 26.05 -5.14 10.79
C VAL A 33 25.11 -6.00 11.64
N GLY A 34 23.93 -6.30 11.09
CA GLY A 34 23.15 -7.47 11.47
C GLY A 34 23.33 -8.56 10.41
N ASP A 35 24.10 -9.60 10.72
CA ASP A 35 23.80 -10.91 10.16
C ASP A 35 22.63 -11.52 10.94
N LYS A 36 21.95 -12.44 10.29
CA LYS A 36 20.83 -13.24 10.78
C LYS A 36 21.16 -13.82 12.16
N ASP A 37 20.64 -13.21 13.22
CA ASP A 37 20.12 -13.84 14.44
C ASP A 37 20.16 -12.86 15.64
N ASN A 38 19.10 -12.05 15.75
CA ASN A 38 18.45 -11.65 17.00
C ASN A 38 19.33 -11.22 18.20
N THR A 39 20.02 -10.07 18.13
CA THR A 39 20.62 -9.40 19.31
C THR A 39 20.28 -7.91 19.39
N MET A 40 19.89 -7.45 20.59
CA MET A 40 19.47 -6.09 20.96
C MET A 40 20.65 -5.13 21.14
N LEU A 41 20.52 -3.86 20.70
CA LEU A 41 21.37 -2.74 21.13
C LEU A 41 20.52 -1.47 21.38
N CYS A 42 20.96 -0.66 22.35
CA CYS A 42 20.21 0.42 23.03
C CYS A 42 20.04 1.70 22.18
N ASP A 43 18.98 2.47 22.46
CA ASP A 43 18.61 3.75 21.82
C ASP A 43 19.28 4.97 22.50
N GLU A 44 19.43 6.07 21.76
CA GLU A 44 20.01 7.38 22.12
C GLU A 44 19.33 8.02 23.36
N GLN A 45 18.14 7.56 23.72
CA GLN A 45 17.39 8.00 24.90
C GLN A 45 17.78 7.27 26.21
N ASP A 46 18.36 6.05 26.14
CA ASP A 46 18.82 5.29 27.32
C ASP A 46 20.16 5.80 27.88
N VAL A 47 20.95 6.51 27.06
CA VAL A 47 22.22 7.13 27.46
C VAL A 47 22.00 8.25 28.50
N LYS A 48 20.83 8.88 28.52
CA LYS A 48 20.49 9.97 29.47
C LYS A 48 20.11 9.47 30.87
N THR A 49 19.91 8.17 31.07
CA THR A 49 19.49 7.56 32.36
C THR A 49 20.56 6.70 33.04
N CYS A 50 21.77 6.59 32.47
CA CYS A 50 22.87 5.86 33.08
C CYS A 50 23.54 6.70 34.17
N SER A 51 23.32 6.35 35.45
CA SER A 51 23.69 7.22 36.57
C SER A 51 25.04 6.93 37.25
N GLN A 52 25.80 5.88 36.89
CA GLN A 52 27.11 5.62 37.52
C GLN A 52 28.13 4.95 36.59
N PHE A 53 29.38 5.44 36.66
CA PHE A 53 30.57 4.85 36.05
C PHE A 53 31.36 4.09 37.11
N TYR A 54 31.95 2.94 36.74
CA TYR A 54 32.93 2.27 37.58
C TYR A 54 34.20 1.96 36.79
N THR A 55 35.34 2.28 37.38
CA THR A 55 36.67 1.95 36.87
C THR A 55 37.24 0.80 37.70
N LEU A 56 37.59 -0.31 37.06
CA LEU A 56 38.35 -1.38 37.72
C LEU A 56 39.84 -1.22 37.41
N ALA A 57 40.69 -1.74 38.30
CA ALA A 57 42.14 -1.64 38.20
C ALA A 57 42.63 -2.34 36.91
N GLY A 58 42.98 -1.53 35.91
CA GLY A 58 43.31 -1.98 34.55
C GLY A 58 43.08 -0.91 33.48
N GLY A 59 42.24 0.10 33.74
CA GLY A 59 42.06 1.26 32.85
C GLY A 59 40.79 1.24 32.00
N ASP A 60 40.01 0.16 32.05
CA ASP A 60 38.74 0.06 31.31
C ASP A 60 37.56 0.61 32.13
N THR A 61 36.65 1.31 31.46
CA THR A 61 35.43 1.93 32.04
C THR A 61 34.19 1.23 31.50
N TYR A 62 33.24 0.86 32.37
CA TYR A 62 32.04 0.10 32.02
C TYR A 62 30.75 0.92 32.21
N LEU A 63 29.71 0.63 31.40
CA LEU A 63 28.36 1.21 31.50
C LEU A 63 27.35 0.14 31.96
N GLN A 64 26.34 0.50 32.77
CA GLN A 64 25.29 -0.42 33.25
C GLN A 64 23.89 0.09 32.87
N CYS A 65 23.09 -0.74 32.17
CA CYS A 65 21.68 -0.46 31.83
C CYS A 65 20.74 -1.57 32.39
N GLY A 66 19.75 -1.20 33.21
CA GLY A 66 18.57 -2.04 33.56
C GLY A 66 18.68 -3.03 34.75
N LEU A 67 17.53 -3.26 35.42
CA LEU A 67 17.33 -3.85 36.76
C LEU A 67 17.67 -5.35 36.98
N SER A 68 18.45 -6.01 36.13
CA SER A 68 18.78 -7.43 36.35
C SER A 68 20.20 -7.87 36.00
N GLY A 69 21.16 -6.95 36.00
CA GLY A 69 22.59 -7.29 36.19
C GLY A 69 23.15 -8.38 35.26
N GLN A 70 22.96 -8.28 33.94
CA GLN A 70 23.68 -9.13 32.98
C GLN A 70 24.40 -8.28 31.91
N TYR A 71 25.66 -8.66 31.67
CA TYR A 71 26.84 -7.89 31.23
C TYR A 71 26.84 -7.33 29.79
N CYS A 72 27.68 -6.30 29.56
CA CYS A 72 27.84 -5.55 28.30
C CYS A 72 28.98 -6.06 27.39
N LEU A 73 28.84 -5.83 26.07
CA LEU A 73 29.89 -5.95 25.05
C LEU A 73 30.85 -4.75 25.09
N ASN A 74 32.12 -5.01 24.79
CA ASN A 74 33.16 -3.99 24.65
C ASN A 74 32.98 -3.24 23.32
N MET A 75 32.54 -1.98 23.39
CA MET A 75 32.54 -1.05 22.25
C MET A 75 33.69 -0.08 22.47
N GLY A 76 34.64 -0.04 21.52
CA GLY A 76 35.65 1.03 21.46
C GLY A 76 35.01 2.42 21.33
N PRO A 77 35.82 3.50 21.32
CA PRO A 77 35.30 4.88 21.39
C PRO A 77 34.27 5.14 20.28
N LEU A 78 33.04 5.46 20.70
CA LEU A 78 31.88 5.75 19.85
C LEU A 78 32.12 7.00 19.00
N CYS A 79 31.80 6.92 17.71
CA CYS A 79 31.92 8.01 16.75
C CYS A 79 30.92 9.13 17.04
N LYS A 80 31.39 10.38 17.03
CA LYS A 80 30.55 11.57 17.01
C LYS A 80 29.99 11.77 15.59
N LYS A 81 28.71 12.13 15.47
CA LYS A 81 28.12 12.59 14.22
C LYS A 81 28.73 13.93 13.85
N ALA A 82 29.76 13.95 13.02
CA ALA A 82 30.54 15.14 12.75
C ALA A 82 29.83 16.04 11.73
N SER A 83 28.90 16.89 12.21
CA SER A 83 28.37 18.02 11.44
C SER A 83 29.17 19.25 11.82
N TYR A 84 30.20 19.57 11.02
CA TYR A 84 31.19 20.62 11.28
C TYR A 84 30.68 22.06 11.09
N GLY A 85 29.35 22.24 11.00
CA GLY A 85 28.68 23.49 10.67
C GLY A 85 28.30 23.65 9.19
N THR A 86 27.44 24.64 8.93
CA THR A 86 26.90 24.93 7.59
C THR A 86 26.93 26.42 7.29
N VAL A 87 26.83 26.76 6.00
CA VAL A 87 26.61 28.13 5.53
C VAL A 87 25.48 28.16 4.50
N GLU A 88 24.58 29.12 4.61
CA GLU A 88 23.52 29.32 3.63
C GLU A 88 23.89 30.45 2.66
N ILE A 89 23.96 30.13 1.36
CA ILE A 89 24.26 31.10 0.31
C ILE A 89 23.24 30.94 -0.82
N GLN A 90 22.57 32.03 -1.18
CA GLN A 90 21.56 32.06 -2.26
C GLN A 90 20.48 30.96 -2.12
N GLY A 91 20.09 30.62 -0.88
CA GLY A 91 19.07 29.60 -0.58
C GLY A 91 19.57 28.15 -0.62
N ARG A 92 20.87 27.92 -0.74
CA ARG A 92 21.51 26.59 -0.61
C ARG A 92 22.29 26.51 0.68
N VAL A 93 22.15 25.39 1.40
CA VAL A 93 22.89 25.09 2.63
C VAL A 93 24.09 24.23 2.29
N TYR A 94 25.29 24.77 2.44
CA TYR A 94 26.55 24.05 2.21
C TYR A 94 27.08 23.51 3.52
N GLU A 95 27.58 22.27 3.49
CA GLU A 95 28.15 21.57 4.64
C GLU A 95 29.67 21.69 4.65
N LYS A 96 30.24 22.06 5.80
CA LYS A 96 31.68 22.20 5.98
C LYS A 96 32.34 20.82 5.97
N PHE A 97 33.44 20.66 5.24
CA PHE A 97 34.21 19.41 5.27
C PHE A 97 35.72 19.61 5.32
N TRP A 98 36.28 20.77 5.00
CA TRP A 98 37.73 20.95 5.01
C TRP A 98 38.06 22.35 5.47
N TRP A 99 39.12 22.53 6.27
CA TRP A 99 39.54 23.89 6.66
C TRP A 99 41.00 23.98 7.08
N TYR A 100 41.53 25.19 6.95
CA TYR A 100 42.82 25.61 7.47
C TYR A 100 42.67 27.00 8.09
N LYS A 101 42.94 27.10 9.38
CA LYS A 101 42.82 28.37 10.12
C LYS A 101 44.05 29.25 9.89
N LYS A 102 43.80 30.53 9.63
CA LYS A 102 44.85 31.55 9.46
C LYS A 102 45.81 31.57 10.66
N GLY A 103 47.11 31.58 10.36
CA GLY A 103 48.18 31.69 11.35
C GLY A 103 48.60 30.36 11.97
N THR A 104 47.89 29.27 11.70
CA THR A 104 48.22 27.95 12.22
C THR A 104 49.48 27.40 11.53
N PRO A 105 50.51 26.94 12.25
CA PRO A 105 51.65 26.28 11.62
C PRO A 105 51.23 24.98 10.90
N TRP A 106 52.00 24.55 9.89
CA TRP A 106 51.73 23.28 9.25
C TRP A 106 51.82 22.11 10.27
N PRO A 107 50.78 21.26 10.40
CA PRO A 107 50.77 20.25 11.44
C PRO A 107 51.81 19.15 11.19
N VAL A 108 52.48 18.73 12.27
CA VAL A 108 53.50 17.67 12.22
C VAL A 108 52.88 16.35 11.77
N GLY A 109 53.47 15.73 10.74
CA GLY A 109 53.04 14.42 10.23
C GLY A 109 51.89 14.47 9.22
N LYS A 110 51.30 15.64 8.92
CA LYS A 110 50.36 15.78 7.81
C LYS A 110 51.16 15.96 6.52
N THR A 111 51.13 14.94 5.67
CA THR A 111 51.83 14.93 4.37
C THR A 111 50.88 14.98 3.18
N ASP A 112 49.58 15.17 3.41
CA ASP A 112 48.57 15.17 2.36
C ASP A 112 47.41 16.09 2.74
N VAL A 113 47.09 17.05 1.88
CA VAL A 113 45.98 18.00 2.05
C VAL A 113 44.60 17.35 1.97
N LEU A 114 44.51 16.12 1.46
CA LEU A 114 43.30 15.30 1.39
C LEU A 114 43.57 13.89 1.96
N GLY A 115 44.49 13.80 2.92
CA GLY A 115 44.97 12.53 3.46
C GLY A 115 43.96 11.80 4.35
N GLU A 116 42.97 12.52 4.88
CA GLU A 116 42.07 11.97 5.89
C GLU A 116 40.73 11.54 5.27
N GLU A 117 40.09 10.57 5.91
CA GLU A 117 38.72 10.18 5.57
C GLU A 117 37.73 11.14 6.22
N PHE A 118 36.55 11.30 5.63
CA PHE A 118 35.52 12.16 6.18
C PHE A 118 35.07 11.64 7.56
N GLY A 119 34.93 12.55 8.53
CA GLY A 119 34.55 12.19 9.90
C GLY A 119 35.72 12.05 10.88
N THR A 120 36.96 12.25 10.43
CA THR A 120 38.16 12.07 11.26
C THR A 120 38.56 13.30 12.07
N CYS A 121 38.14 14.49 11.63
CA CYS A 121 38.42 15.74 12.33
C CYS A 121 37.43 15.98 13.47
N GLU A 122 37.77 16.88 14.37
CA GLU A 122 36.86 17.46 15.38
C GLU A 122 36.53 18.92 15.01
N ASP A 123 35.35 19.41 15.36
CA ASP A 123 34.88 20.77 15.02
C ASP A 123 35.85 21.87 15.50
N GLU A 124 36.53 21.63 16.63
CA GLU A 124 37.48 22.56 17.25
C GLU A 124 38.90 22.50 16.65
N ASP A 125 39.18 21.55 15.75
CA ASP A 125 40.51 21.43 15.16
C ASP A 125 40.91 22.71 14.41
N GLU A 126 42.17 23.10 14.50
CA GLU A 126 42.66 24.28 13.77
C GLU A 126 42.79 24.01 12.26
N VAL A 127 42.95 22.75 11.88
CA VAL A 127 42.95 22.31 10.47
C VAL A 127 42.23 20.99 10.34
N CYS A 128 41.67 20.74 9.17
CA CYS A 128 41.04 19.47 8.82
C CYS A 128 41.28 19.15 7.35
N PHE A 129 41.98 18.05 7.08
CA PHE A 129 42.46 17.66 5.74
C PHE A 129 41.75 16.40 5.23
N GLN A 130 40.44 16.33 5.50
CA GLN A 130 39.61 15.20 5.08
C GLN A 130 39.08 15.34 3.65
N ARG A 131 38.80 14.20 3.04
CA ARG A 131 38.15 14.07 1.74
C ARG A 131 36.65 14.35 1.81
N LEU A 132 36.03 14.50 0.64
CA LEU A 132 34.58 14.54 0.50
C LEU A 132 33.95 13.23 1.01
N PRO A 133 32.73 13.27 1.56
CA PRO A 133 32.02 12.07 1.97
C PRO A 133 31.90 11.03 0.83
N SER A 134 32.14 9.76 1.16
CA SER A 134 32.20 8.64 0.20
C SER A 134 30.90 8.46 -0.62
N LYS A 135 29.74 8.82 -0.04
CA LYS A 135 28.42 8.73 -0.66
C LYS A 135 28.13 9.76 -1.77
N LEU A 136 28.90 10.86 -1.85
CA LEU A 136 28.61 11.93 -2.80
C LEU A 136 28.89 11.48 -4.24
N THR A 137 28.02 11.82 -5.17
CA THR A 137 28.26 11.62 -6.61
C THR A 137 28.69 12.93 -7.25
N GLU A 138 29.46 12.84 -8.33
CA GLU A 138 29.99 14.02 -9.01
C GLU A 138 28.90 14.88 -9.66
N ASN A 139 27.87 14.24 -10.24
CA ASN A 139 26.74 14.95 -10.84
C ASN A 139 25.92 15.66 -9.75
N GLY A 140 25.70 16.97 -9.93
CA GLY A 140 24.98 17.81 -8.98
C GLY A 140 25.81 18.24 -7.76
N LEU A 141 27.11 17.98 -7.74
CA LEU A 141 27.99 18.42 -6.66
C LEU A 141 28.52 19.84 -6.91
N PHE A 142 28.44 20.66 -5.88
CA PHE A 142 29.02 22.00 -5.82
C PHE A 142 30.09 22.03 -4.74
N LEU A 143 31.22 22.67 -5.06
CA LEU A 143 32.27 23.03 -4.12
C LEU A 143 32.17 24.52 -3.85
N LEU A 144 32.10 24.91 -2.59
CA LEU A 144 32.17 26.30 -2.16
C LEU A 144 33.44 26.49 -1.34
N ALA A 145 34.25 27.49 -1.70
CA ALA A 145 35.41 27.89 -0.93
C ALA A 145 35.20 29.30 -0.36
N ILE A 146 35.54 29.46 0.93
CA ILE A 146 35.52 30.75 1.63
C ILE A 146 36.88 30.96 2.29
N ASP A 147 37.57 32.06 1.94
CA ASP A 147 38.84 32.44 2.56
C ASP A 147 38.69 33.42 3.74
N ASP A 148 39.80 33.73 4.41
CA ASP A 148 39.85 34.66 5.55
C ASP A 148 39.53 36.13 5.18
N LEU A 149 39.50 36.45 3.89
CA LEU A 149 39.07 37.74 3.35
C LEU A 149 37.57 37.74 2.97
N ASN A 150 36.89 36.61 3.20
CA ASN A 150 35.50 36.37 2.84
C ASN A 150 35.23 36.48 1.33
N ASN A 151 36.23 36.14 0.50
CA ASN A 151 35.99 35.79 -0.88
C ASN A 151 35.24 34.46 -0.92
N GLN A 152 34.31 34.33 -1.87
CA GLN A 152 33.42 33.18 -1.99
C GLN A 152 33.37 32.76 -3.45
N LEU A 153 34.02 31.63 -3.73
CA LEU A 153 34.10 31.04 -5.05
C LEU A 153 33.36 29.70 -5.02
N GLU A 154 32.52 29.47 -6.03
CA GLU A 154 31.75 28.24 -6.16
C GLU A 154 32.06 27.56 -7.48
N TRP A 155 32.44 26.29 -7.42
CA TRP A 155 32.59 25.43 -8.58
C TRP A 155 31.46 24.41 -8.63
N HIS A 156 31.11 24.03 -9.86
CA HIS A 156 30.19 22.94 -10.10
C HIS A 156 30.96 21.80 -10.77
N PHE A 157 30.94 20.61 -10.18
CA PHE A 157 31.60 19.46 -10.78
C PHE A 157 30.87 19.01 -12.04
N ASP A 158 31.60 18.91 -13.14
CA ASP A 158 31.11 18.42 -14.42
C ASP A 158 31.93 17.20 -14.82
N PRO A 159 31.37 15.98 -14.79
CA PRO A 159 32.13 14.78 -15.14
C PRO A 159 32.60 14.72 -16.60
N ASP A 160 32.07 15.60 -17.46
CA ASP A 160 32.52 15.75 -18.84
C ASP A 160 33.62 16.82 -19.00
N ASN A 161 33.86 17.65 -17.97
CA ASN A 161 35.02 18.52 -17.90
C ASN A 161 36.19 17.75 -17.25
N PRO A 162 37.30 17.50 -17.97
CA PRO A 162 38.38 16.68 -17.45
C PRO A 162 39.14 17.31 -16.27
N VAL A 163 39.20 18.65 -16.16
CA VAL A 163 39.77 19.36 -15.00
C VAL A 163 38.89 19.13 -13.77
N ALA A 164 37.59 19.36 -13.92
CA ALA A 164 36.62 19.16 -12.84
C ALA A 164 36.58 17.69 -12.37
N HIS A 165 36.64 16.75 -13.32
CA HIS A 165 36.66 15.32 -13.03
C HIS A 165 37.93 14.87 -12.30
N ALA A 166 39.09 15.41 -12.68
CA ALA A 166 40.34 15.18 -11.96
C ALA A 166 40.25 15.74 -10.53
N ALA A 167 39.70 16.94 -10.35
CA ALA A 167 39.48 17.53 -9.04
C ALA A 167 38.53 16.71 -8.16
N PHE A 168 37.43 16.19 -8.72
CA PHE A 168 36.51 15.31 -8.00
C PHE A 168 37.21 14.04 -7.51
N ASN A 169 37.95 13.37 -8.39
CA ASN A 169 38.67 12.15 -8.04
C ASN A 169 39.77 12.39 -6.99
N ALA A 170 40.45 13.53 -7.02
CA ALA A 170 41.37 13.93 -5.96
C ALA A 170 40.62 14.14 -4.63
N MET A 171 39.60 15.02 -4.61
CA MET A 171 38.88 15.41 -3.40
C MET A 171 38.05 14.27 -2.77
N LYS A 172 37.58 13.30 -3.56
CA LYS A 172 36.82 12.16 -3.07
C LYS A 172 37.68 10.93 -2.80
N HIS A 173 38.57 10.59 -3.73
CA HIS A 173 39.28 9.32 -3.72
C HIS A 173 40.76 9.47 -3.34
N GLY A 174 41.30 10.68 -3.27
CA GLY A 174 42.72 10.92 -3.06
C GLY A 174 43.55 10.49 -4.28
N THR A 175 42.97 10.53 -5.49
CA THR A 175 43.64 10.11 -6.72
C THR A 175 44.60 11.20 -7.22
N THR A 176 45.90 10.89 -7.24
CA THR A 176 46.95 11.75 -7.82
C THR A 176 46.59 12.18 -9.24
N SER A 177 46.69 13.48 -9.52
CA SER A 177 46.33 14.05 -10.82
C SER A 177 47.35 15.09 -11.26
N HIS A 178 47.65 15.11 -12.56
CA HIS A 178 48.53 16.10 -13.19
C HIS A 178 47.97 16.43 -14.57
N PHE A 179 46.99 17.32 -14.58
CA PHE A 179 46.20 17.67 -15.75
C PHE A 179 46.46 19.14 -16.11
N VAL A 180 47.03 19.40 -17.28
CA VAL A 180 47.56 20.73 -17.67
C VAL A 180 46.95 21.16 -19.00
N ASN A 181 46.58 22.43 -19.14
CA ASN A 181 46.01 23.04 -20.36
C ASN A 181 44.76 22.32 -20.88
N GLY A 182 43.79 22.04 -20.01
CA GLY A 182 42.57 21.35 -20.40
C GLY A 182 41.38 22.27 -20.69
N ALA A 183 40.18 21.77 -20.42
CA ALA A 183 38.97 22.58 -20.54
C ALA A 183 38.79 23.39 -19.26
N GLY A 184 38.83 24.72 -19.37
CA GLY A 184 38.65 25.62 -18.22
C GLY A 184 37.48 25.25 -17.31
N TRP A 185 37.75 25.17 -16.01
CA TRP A 185 36.80 24.91 -14.94
C TRP A 185 36.76 26.12 -13.99
N ASP A 186 36.20 27.22 -14.51
CA ASP A 186 36.15 28.49 -13.81
C ASP A 186 35.09 28.51 -12.70
N PRO A 187 35.39 29.12 -11.53
CA PRO A 187 34.41 29.32 -10.47
C PRO A 187 33.39 30.42 -10.83
N ARG A 188 32.18 30.25 -10.30
CA ARG A 188 31.23 31.34 -10.10
C ARG A 188 31.67 32.19 -8.92
N ILE A 189 31.97 33.47 -9.17
CA ILE A 189 32.34 34.43 -8.13
C ILE A 189 31.07 34.92 -7.43
N LEU A 190 30.86 34.49 -6.18
CA LEU A 190 29.76 34.97 -5.34
C LEU A 190 30.15 36.24 -4.58
N ARG A 191 31.40 36.31 -4.14
CA ARG A 191 32.01 37.48 -3.49
C ARG A 191 33.51 37.49 -3.75
N GLY A 192 34.07 38.66 -4.05
CA GLY A 192 35.50 38.80 -4.36
C GLY A 192 35.74 39.15 -5.82
N SER A 193 36.88 38.71 -6.36
CA SER A 193 37.40 39.10 -7.67
C SER A 193 37.68 37.89 -8.55
N LYS A 194 37.44 38.00 -9.86
CA LYS A 194 37.79 36.96 -10.85
C LYS A 194 39.31 36.91 -11.08
N THR A 195 39.94 35.75 -11.21
CA THR A 195 41.33 35.67 -11.70
C THR A 195 41.43 36.17 -13.16
N ALA A 196 42.63 36.52 -13.61
CA ALA A 196 42.82 37.11 -14.94
C ALA A 196 42.58 36.08 -16.07
N ASN A 197 42.88 34.82 -15.79
CA ASN A 197 42.93 33.73 -16.77
C ASN A 197 42.02 32.56 -16.37
N GLY A 198 41.71 31.70 -17.35
CA GLY A 198 40.80 30.56 -17.16
C GLY A 198 41.49 29.40 -16.47
N GLN A 199 40.81 28.75 -15.53
CA GLN A 199 41.37 27.72 -14.66
C GLN A 199 41.33 26.35 -15.35
N ASP A 200 42.33 26.03 -16.17
CA ASP A 200 42.33 24.84 -17.01
C ASP A 200 43.37 23.77 -16.59
N THR A 201 44.08 24.02 -15.49
CA THR A 201 45.14 23.17 -14.99
C THR A 201 44.83 22.74 -13.55
N PHE A 202 44.79 21.43 -13.30
CA PHE A 202 44.57 20.83 -12.00
C PHE A 202 45.69 19.86 -11.64
N MET A 203 46.30 20.07 -10.48
CA MET A 203 47.34 19.21 -9.93
C MET A 203 46.97 18.77 -8.52
N TYR A 204 47.13 17.48 -8.26
CA TYR A 204 47.10 16.91 -6.92
C TYR A 204 48.22 15.86 -6.84
N ARG A 205 49.38 16.25 -6.31
CA ARG A 205 50.61 15.44 -6.36
C ARG A 205 51.55 15.75 -5.21
N ASP A 206 52.45 14.81 -4.93
CA ASP A 206 53.52 14.98 -3.96
C ASP A 206 54.52 16.05 -4.43
N GLN A 207 54.70 17.09 -3.61
CA GLN A 207 55.67 18.16 -3.82
C GLN A 207 56.38 18.44 -2.49
N ASN A 208 57.71 18.24 -2.47
CA ASN A 208 58.56 18.44 -1.29
C ASN A 208 58.06 17.73 0.00
N GLY A 209 57.52 16.51 -0.15
CA GLY A 209 57.03 15.69 0.96
C GLY A 209 55.58 16.00 1.40
N ILE A 210 54.90 16.91 0.70
CA ILE A 210 53.47 17.18 0.91
C ILE A 210 52.71 16.97 -0.39
N ARG A 211 51.72 16.08 -0.37
CA ARG A 211 50.75 16.00 -1.44
C ARG A 211 49.86 17.23 -1.40
N SER A 212 50.00 18.03 -2.44
CA SER A 212 49.48 19.40 -2.56
C SER A 212 48.47 19.46 -3.69
N LEU A 213 47.48 20.35 -3.57
CA LEU A 213 46.40 20.53 -4.55
C LEU A 213 46.44 21.94 -5.12
N MET A 214 46.35 22.07 -6.44
CA MET A 214 46.28 23.34 -7.14
C MET A 214 45.28 23.29 -8.29
N LEU A 215 44.46 24.34 -8.39
CA LEU A 215 43.64 24.68 -9.54
C LEU A 215 44.04 26.06 -10.05
N ASP A 216 44.50 26.10 -11.29
CA ASP A 216 45.29 27.19 -11.87
C ASP A 216 45.08 27.32 -13.39
N ASP A 217 45.63 28.37 -14.01
CA ASP A 217 45.53 28.65 -15.45
C ASP A 217 46.69 28.17 -16.32
N ASP A 218 47.92 28.03 -15.81
CA ASP A 218 49.06 27.61 -16.65
C ASP A 218 49.97 26.55 -15.99
N GLY A 219 49.62 26.16 -14.78
CA GLY A 219 50.33 25.15 -14.00
C GLY A 219 51.40 25.71 -13.09
N CYS A 220 51.39 27.01 -12.80
CA CYS A 220 52.21 27.66 -11.79
C CYS A 220 51.35 28.51 -10.88
N ASP A 221 51.50 28.39 -9.54
CA ASP A 221 50.63 28.98 -8.48
C ASP A 221 50.09 30.43 -8.66
N CYS A 222 50.66 31.22 -9.57
CA CYS A 222 50.19 32.55 -9.87
C CYS A 222 48.85 32.52 -10.59
N HIS A 223 47.89 33.36 -10.17
CA HIS A 223 46.54 33.36 -10.75
C HIS A 223 45.71 32.09 -10.48
N SER A 224 46.15 31.30 -9.51
CA SER A 224 45.37 30.18 -8.99
C SER A 224 44.09 30.64 -8.29
N THR A 225 43.08 29.77 -8.33
CA THR A 225 41.80 29.98 -7.63
C THR A 225 41.61 29.06 -6.43
N LEU A 226 42.45 28.02 -6.32
CA LEU A 226 42.50 27.14 -5.17
C LEU A 226 43.89 26.48 -5.10
N SER A 227 44.75 26.90 -4.16
CA SER A 227 46.05 26.27 -3.92
C SER A 227 46.23 25.97 -2.42
N MET A 228 46.62 24.72 -2.11
CA MET A 228 46.79 24.21 -0.76
C MET A 228 47.93 23.19 -0.68
N GLY A 229 48.66 23.19 0.43
CA GLY A 229 49.86 22.40 0.62
C GLY A 229 51.11 23.20 0.29
N HIS A 230 52.07 22.58 -0.39
CA HIS A 230 53.29 23.21 -0.86
C HIS A 230 53.08 23.86 -2.24
N ALA A 231 53.73 25.00 -2.48
CA ALA A 231 53.73 25.69 -3.76
C ALA A 231 54.18 24.77 -4.93
N MET A 232 53.51 24.87 -6.09
CA MET A 232 53.71 24.09 -7.30
C MET A 232 53.85 24.97 -8.56
N CYS A 233 54.79 24.61 -9.44
CA CYS A 233 54.96 25.19 -10.77
C CYS A 233 55.59 24.16 -11.72
N GLY A 234 54.83 23.76 -12.75
CA GLY A 234 55.11 22.59 -13.58
C GLY A 234 55.30 21.35 -12.73
N ASP A 235 56.41 20.64 -12.91
CA ASP A 235 56.78 19.45 -12.13
C ASP A 235 57.50 19.76 -10.79
N SER A 236 57.71 21.04 -10.46
CA SER A 236 58.53 21.46 -9.31
C SER A 236 57.90 22.63 -8.53
N CYS A 237 58.70 23.41 -7.81
CA CYS A 237 58.30 24.68 -7.22
C CYS A 237 59.23 25.78 -7.73
N ASN A 238 58.71 27.00 -7.88
CA ASN A 238 59.49 28.16 -8.32
C ASN A 238 59.26 29.35 -7.38
N ASP A 239 60.33 29.87 -6.75
CA ASP A 239 60.28 31.00 -5.81
C ASP A 239 59.77 32.32 -6.45
N HIS A 240 59.66 32.37 -7.79
CA HIS A 240 59.05 33.47 -8.51
C HIS A 240 57.51 33.44 -8.45
N TYR A 241 56.92 32.24 -8.45
CA TYR A 241 55.47 32.01 -8.53
C TYR A 241 54.86 31.53 -7.20
N GLY A 242 55.69 31.11 -6.24
CA GLY A 242 55.26 30.71 -4.90
C GLY A 242 56.40 30.75 -3.89
N LYS A 243 56.15 30.36 -2.63
CA LYS A 243 57.17 30.38 -1.56
C LYS A 243 57.72 28.98 -1.30
N CYS A 244 58.73 28.52 -2.05
CA CYS A 244 59.22 27.13 -2.00
C CYS A 244 59.88 26.73 -0.67
N LYS A 245 60.20 27.70 0.19
CA LYS A 245 60.75 27.46 1.53
C LYS A 245 59.66 27.20 2.58
N ILE A 246 58.40 27.53 2.28
CA ILE A 246 57.28 27.25 3.17
C ILE A 246 56.82 25.83 2.86
N LEU A 247 56.87 24.97 3.88
CA LEU A 247 56.56 23.55 3.72
C LEU A 247 55.08 23.34 3.34
N GLY A 248 54.14 24.07 3.96
CA GLY A 248 52.75 24.01 3.54
C GLY A 248 51.88 25.14 4.11
N GLY A 249 50.73 25.38 3.46
CA GLY A 249 49.73 26.35 3.86
C GLY A 249 48.55 26.37 2.88
N VAL A 250 47.88 27.51 2.78
CA VAL A 250 46.85 27.78 1.76
C VAL A 250 47.11 29.12 1.10
N ASP A 251 46.63 29.30 -0.12
CA ASP A 251 46.67 30.58 -0.82
C ASP A 251 45.29 31.25 -0.84
N LYS A 252 45.24 32.52 -1.24
CA LYS A 252 43.99 33.26 -1.43
C LYS A 252 43.20 32.69 -2.60
N LEU A 253 41.87 32.73 -2.51
CA LEU A 253 40.99 32.26 -3.60
C LEU A 253 41.05 33.12 -4.88
N SER A 254 41.68 34.28 -4.80
CA SER A 254 41.96 35.12 -5.96
C SER A 254 43.35 35.72 -5.82
N ASP A 255 44.35 34.95 -6.25
CA ASP A 255 45.70 35.48 -6.37
C ASP A 255 45.82 36.32 -7.65
N ARG A 256 45.35 37.57 -7.58
CA ARG A 256 45.71 38.57 -8.57
C ARG A 256 47.06 39.12 -8.19
N ALA A 257 48.08 38.93 -9.05
CA ALA A 257 49.25 39.79 -9.06
C ALA A 257 48.76 41.24 -8.91
N GLU A 258 49.11 41.90 -7.80
CA GLU A 258 48.59 43.24 -7.48
C GLU A 258 48.95 44.22 -8.60
N THR A 259 48.09 44.36 -9.61
CA THR A 259 48.14 45.36 -10.69
C THR A 259 49.47 45.48 -11.45
N GLY A 260 50.15 44.37 -11.74
CA GLY A 260 51.31 44.39 -12.62
C GLY A 260 51.43 43.10 -13.41
N GLY A 261 51.29 43.17 -14.74
CA GLY A 261 51.44 42.02 -15.63
C GLY A 261 52.84 41.39 -15.60
N GLU A 262 52.99 40.29 -16.35
CA GLU A 262 54.23 39.53 -16.51
C GLU A 262 55.46 40.45 -16.68
N GLY A 263 56.48 40.23 -15.85
CA GLY A 263 57.74 40.99 -15.88
C GLY A 263 57.83 42.20 -14.93
N SER A 264 56.81 42.47 -14.10
CA SER A 264 56.82 43.62 -13.17
C SER A 264 57.59 43.41 -11.85
N GLY A 265 58.11 42.21 -11.58
CA GLY A 265 58.96 41.94 -10.41
C GLY A 265 58.26 41.99 -9.06
N LYS A 266 56.92 41.91 -9.01
CA LYS A 266 56.13 41.72 -7.78
C LYS A 266 55.48 40.34 -7.77
N VAL A 267 55.58 39.68 -6.61
CA VAL A 267 55.52 38.21 -6.41
C VAL A 267 54.09 37.73 -6.23
N CYS A 268 53.68 36.72 -7.00
CA CYS A 268 52.43 35.98 -6.81
C CYS A 268 52.41 35.36 -5.41
N THR A 269 51.25 35.31 -4.75
CA THR A 269 51.19 34.60 -3.47
C THR A 269 51.06 33.11 -3.74
N GLY A 270 51.81 32.31 -3.00
CA GLY A 270 51.63 30.86 -3.01
C GLY A 270 51.22 30.41 -1.61
N PRO A 271 50.90 29.12 -1.44
CA PRO A 271 50.48 28.57 -0.16
C PRO A 271 51.36 29.02 1.01
N ALA A 272 50.72 29.60 2.03
CA ALA A 272 51.39 30.16 3.19
C ALA A 272 50.52 30.05 4.45
N THR A 273 51.09 30.33 5.61
CA THR A 273 50.40 30.22 6.90
C THR A 273 49.62 31.47 7.29
N ASP A 274 49.75 32.57 6.53
CA ASP A 274 49.10 33.86 6.77
C ASP A 274 47.69 33.98 6.18
N HIS A 275 47.19 32.89 5.59
CA HIS A 275 45.85 32.77 5.00
C HIS A 275 45.03 31.66 5.64
N GLY A 276 43.71 31.82 5.57
CA GLY A 276 42.75 30.81 6.04
C GLY A 276 41.79 30.46 4.92
N LEU A 277 41.37 29.19 4.89
CA LEU A 277 40.48 28.67 3.85
C LEU A 277 39.55 27.63 4.45
N THR A 278 38.28 27.67 4.06
CA THR A 278 37.29 26.64 4.41
C THR A 278 36.56 26.20 3.16
N LEU A 279 36.44 24.88 2.97
CA LEU A 279 35.66 24.29 1.89
C LEU A 279 34.38 23.68 2.43
N TYR A 280 33.33 23.88 1.65
CA TYR A 280 32.01 23.35 1.87
C TYR A 280 31.55 22.64 0.61
N TYR A 281 30.64 21.68 0.77
CA TYR A 281 29.96 21.04 -0.34
C TYR A 281 28.46 21.24 -0.27
N TYR A 282 27.82 21.28 -1.44
CA TYR A 282 26.39 21.12 -1.59
C TYR A 282 26.14 20.09 -2.68
N HIS A 283 25.33 19.07 -2.39
CA HIS A 283 24.97 18.06 -3.37
C HIS A 283 23.49 18.18 -3.68
N MET A 284 23.18 18.54 -4.92
CA MET A 284 21.82 18.58 -5.41
C MET A 284 21.33 17.16 -5.61
N GLU A 285 20.15 16.86 -5.05
CA GLU A 285 19.53 15.57 -5.25
C GLU A 285 19.27 15.31 -6.74
N PRO A 286 19.43 14.06 -7.23
CA PRO A 286 19.13 13.72 -8.61
C PRO A 286 17.70 14.10 -8.98
N ILE A 287 17.51 14.75 -10.14
CA ILE A 287 16.19 15.19 -10.62
C ILE A 287 15.75 14.27 -11.77
N PRO A 288 14.94 13.22 -11.52
CA PRO A 288 14.45 12.37 -12.59
C PRO A 288 13.52 13.15 -13.51
N THR A 289 13.67 12.96 -14.81
CA THR A 289 12.85 13.63 -15.82
C THR A 289 11.54 12.88 -16.09
N CYS A 290 10.60 13.54 -16.76
CA CYS A 290 9.38 12.93 -17.25
C CYS A 290 8.93 13.60 -18.56
N GLY A 291 8.13 12.87 -19.34
CA GLY A 291 7.91 13.25 -20.73
C GLY A 291 9.23 13.37 -21.49
N GLY A 292 9.19 14.02 -22.67
CA GLY A 292 10.37 14.14 -23.52
C GLY A 292 10.88 12.78 -24.02
N THR A 293 12.18 12.69 -24.29
CA THR A 293 12.87 11.50 -24.85
C THR A 293 13.78 10.79 -23.84
N ALA A 294 13.81 11.26 -22.60
CA ALA A 294 14.72 10.78 -21.57
C ALA A 294 14.25 9.53 -20.82
N GLU A 295 13.00 9.10 -20.98
CA GLU A 295 12.47 7.85 -20.40
C GLU A 295 12.69 7.74 -18.88
N GLY A 296 12.58 8.86 -18.15
CA GLY A 296 12.74 8.86 -16.69
C GLY A 296 14.16 9.10 -16.18
N ALA A 297 15.16 9.23 -17.05
CA ALA A 297 16.54 9.44 -16.64
C ALA A 297 16.72 10.74 -15.84
N ASP A 298 17.71 10.76 -14.94
CA ASP A 298 18.03 11.93 -14.12
C ASP A 298 18.62 13.06 -14.97
N CYS A 299 18.29 14.30 -14.59
CA CYS A 299 18.92 15.49 -15.12
C CYS A 299 20.42 15.40 -14.92
N ARG A 300 21.13 15.75 -15.99
CA ARG A 300 22.56 15.90 -16.02
C ARG A 300 22.87 17.38 -15.85
N PHE A 301 23.61 17.70 -14.79
CA PHE A 301 24.10 19.05 -14.58
C PHE A 301 25.64 19.06 -14.63
N PRO A 302 26.25 20.12 -15.19
CA PRO A 302 25.57 21.14 -15.97
C PRO A 302 25.16 20.58 -17.34
N PHE A 303 24.20 21.22 -18.01
CA PHE A 303 23.93 20.93 -19.42
C PHE A 303 23.93 22.19 -20.27
N TYR A 304 24.24 22.04 -21.56
CA TYR A 304 24.27 23.14 -22.51
C TYR A 304 23.03 23.13 -23.42
N PHE A 305 22.32 24.26 -23.48
CA PHE A 305 21.24 24.48 -24.43
C PHE A 305 21.39 25.84 -25.11
N LYS A 306 21.43 25.84 -26.45
CA LYS A 306 21.66 27.03 -27.31
C LYS A 306 22.89 27.86 -26.91
N GLY A 307 23.98 27.19 -26.53
CA GLY A 307 25.23 27.87 -26.15
C GLY A 307 25.21 28.48 -24.75
N LYS A 308 24.14 28.31 -23.97
CA LYS A 308 24.07 28.69 -22.56
C LYS A 308 24.12 27.44 -21.68
N GLN A 309 24.92 27.52 -20.61
CA GLN A 309 25.03 26.47 -19.61
C GLN A 309 23.95 26.64 -18.53
N TYR A 310 23.38 25.52 -18.10
CA TYR A 310 22.34 25.46 -17.08
C TYR A 310 22.78 24.50 -15.96
N PHE A 311 22.65 24.97 -14.72
CA PHE A 311 22.95 24.22 -13.48
C PHE A 311 21.68 23.80 -12.73
N GLU A 312 20.53 24.10 -13.32
CA GLU A 312 19.20 23.80 -12.84
C GLU A 312 18.26 23.68 -14.05
N CYS A 313 17.04 23.23 -13.81
CA CYS A 313 16.05 23.08 -14.86
C CYS A 313 15.64 24.43 -15.45
N THR A 314 15.47 24.48 -16.77
CA THR A 314 15.19 25.71 -17.50
C THR A 314 13.79 25.72 -18.10
N GLU A 315 13.13 26.87 -18.13
CA GLU A 315 11.83 27.07 -18.78
C GLU A 315 11.96 27.63 -20.21
N VAL A 316 13.19 27.78 -20.69
CA VAL A 316 13.46 28.33 -22.02
C VAL A 316 12.82 27.42 -23.07
N GLU A 317 11.95 28.01 -23.88
CA GLU A 317 11.22 27.38 -25.01
C GLU A 317 10.27 26.23 -24.65
N SER A 318 9.85 26.13 -23.39
CA SER A 318 8.94 25.09 -22.92
C SER A 318 7.59 25.62 -22.41
N ALA A 319 7.23 26.86 -22.76
CA ALA A 319 5.97 27.49 -22.37
C ALA A 319 5.68 27.41 -20.85
N GLY A 320 6.70 27.64 -20.03
CA GLY A 320 6.60 27.62 -18.55
C GLY A 320 6.76 26.26 -17.89
N LYS A 321 7.19 25.21 -18.62
CA LYS A 321 7.48 23.89 -18.05
C LYS A 321 8.99 23.65 -17.90
N PRO A 322 9.57 23.66 -16.69
CA PRO A 322 11.01 23.52 -16.53
C PRO A 322 11.48 22.12 -16.98
N TRP A 323 12.60 22.07 -17.72
CA TRP A 323 13.15 20.86 -18.33
C TRP A 323 14.68 20.83 -18.26
N CYS A 324 15.27 19.66 -18.51
CA CYS A 324 16.72 19.46 -18.55
C CYS A 324 17.14 18.41 -19.60
N TYR A 325 18.43 18.39 -19.93
CA TYR A 325 19.04 17.22 -20.59
C TYR A 325 19.49 16.19 -19.56
N THR A 326 19.50 14.91 -19.95
CA THR A 326 19.92 13.80 -19.08
C THR A 326 21.28 13.23 -19.47
N GLN A 327 21.86 13.70 -20.57
CA GLN A 327 23.20 13.34 -21.06
C GLN A 327 23.77 14.51 -21.88
N ASN A 328 25.09 14.72 -21.81
CA ASN A 328 25.78 15.69 -22.67
C ASN A 328 25.86 15.14 -24.10
N GLY A 329 25.10 15.74 -25.03
CA GLY A 329 25.01 15.27 -26.44
C GLY A 329 23.67 15.43 -27.16
N LYS A 330 22.69 16.17 -26.60
CA LYS A 330 21.41 16.58 -27.22
C LYS A 330 20.36 15.50 -27.53
N LYS A 331 20.54 14.23 -27.14
CA LYS A 331 19.62 13.16 -27.57
C LYS A 331 18.45 12.89 -26.61
N LYS A 332 18.65 13.07 -25.31
CA LYS A 332 17.65 12.74 -24.29
C LYS A 332 17.38 13.92 -23.37
N TRP A 333 16.13 14.38 -23.36
CA TRP A 333 15.64 15.46 -22.51
C TRP A 333 14.33 15.06 -21.87
N GLY A 334 13.97 15.71 -20.77
CA GLY A 334 12.62 15.61 -20.23
C GLY A 334 12.32 16.77 -19.28
N PHE A 335 11.05 16.90 -18.92
CA PHE A 335 10.60 17.92 -17.98
C PHE A 335 11.06 17.55 -16.57
N CYS A 336 11.50 18.56 -15.83
CA CYS A 336 11.90 18.42 -14.44
C CYS A 336 10.71 18.47 -13.49
N LYS A 337 9.67 19.21 -13.90
CA LYS A 337 8.38 19.23 -13.22
C LYS A 337 7.38 18.45 -14.04
N CYS A 338 7.01 17.29 -13.50
CA CYS A 338 6.02 16.41 -14.08
C CYS A 338 4.64 16.95 -13.74
N ASN A 339 4.05 17.74 -14.64
CA ASN A 339 2.64 18.10 -14.52
C ASN A 339 1.76 16.93 -14.99
N GLU A 340 1.80 15.84 -14.24
CA GLU A 340 0.59 15.09 -13.86
C GLU A 340 0.48 15.36 -12.37
N ALA A 341 -0.68 15.86 -11.91
CA ALA A 341 -0.93 16.37 -10.57
C ALA A 341 0.01 15.78 -9.51
N GLU A 342 0.83 16.62 -8.86
CA GLU A 342 1.67 16.19 -7.74
C GLU A 342 0.78 15.43 -6.74
N ARG A 343 0.96 14.11 -6.67
CA ARG A 343 0.31 13.27 -5.67
C ARG A 343 0.82 13.77 -4.33
N LYS A 344 -0.03 14.41 -3.52
CA LYS A 344 0.42 14.97 -2.24
C LYS A 344 0.63 13.83 -1.26
N CYS A 345 1.83 13.66 -0.73
CA CYS A 345 2.10 12.66 0.30
C CYS A 345 2.20 13.29 1.68
N HIS A 346 1.43 12.79 2.65
CA HIS A 346 1.57 13.18 4.05
C HIS A 346 2.60 12.29 4.74
N THR A 347 3.60 12.92 5.35
CA THR A 347 4.74 12.25 5.99
C THR A 347 4.52 12.10 7.49
N PHE A 348 4.67 10.87 7.99
CA PHE A 348 4.64 10.51 9.39
C PHE A 348 6.07 10.21 9.88
N VAL A 349 6.66 11.15 10.61
CA VAL A 349 8.01 11.02 11.18
C VAL A 349 7.95 10.23 12.48
N ASN A 350 8.82 9.23 12.63
CA ASN A 350 8.87 8.26 13.73
C ASN A 350 7.65 7.33 13.83
N TRP A 351 7.00 7.08 12.69
CA TRP A 351 5.87 6.15 12.59
C TRP A 351 6.25 5.02 11.67
N ARG A 352 5.97 3.79 12.11
CA ARG A 352 6.17 2.59 11.31
C ARG A 352 4.82 2.11 10.83
N LYS A 353 4.33 2.72 9.75
CA LYS A 353 3.05 2.33 9.16
C LYS A 353 3.08 0.86 8.77
N ARG A 354 2.01 0.14 9.09
CA ARG A 354 1.95 -1.32 9.02
C ARG A 354 2.19 -1.82 7.60
N TRP A 355 3.15 -2.73 7.47
CA TRP A 355 3.30 -3.54 6.28
C TRP A 355 2.14 -4.55 6.21
N LEU A 356 1.39 -4.50 5.10
CA LEU A 356 0.21 -5.35 4.90
C LEU A 356 0.55 -6.73 4.31
N GLY A 357 1.83 -7.03 4.06
CA GLY A 357 2.31 -8.29 3.49
C GLY A 357 2.89 -8.13 2.08
N SER A 358 3.50 -9.19 1.55
CA SER A 358 4.24 -9.10 0.28
C SER A 358 3.38 -8.71 -0.93
N GLN A 359 2.07 -8.97 -0.87
CA GLN A 359 1.15 -8.62 -1.97
C GLN A 359 0.97 -7.12 -2.20
N VAL A 360 1.34 -6.27 -1.24
CA VAL A 360 1.27 -4.81 -1.42
C VAL A 360 2.59 -4.21 -1.85
N GLU A 361 3.67 -5.00 -1.88
CA GLU A 361 5.00 -4.54 -2.27
C GLU A 361 5.02 -4.19 -3.75
N ILE A 362 5.58 -3.03 -4.07
CA ILE A 362 5.69 -2.58 -5.46
C ILE A 362 7.11 -2.16 -5.80
N THR A 363 7.39 -2.20 -7.10
CA THR A 363 8.58 -1.57 -7.67
C THR A 363 8.20 -0.14 -8.05
N MET A 364 8.90 0.86 -7.50
CA MET A 364 8.69 2.26 -7.84
C MET A 364 9.66 2.65 -8.97
N GLY A 365 9.21 2.48 -10.21
CA GLY A 365 10.07 2.62 -11.40
C GLY A 365 11.07 1.47 -11.51
N ASN A 366 12.37 1.76 -11.40
CA ASN A 366 13.44 0.74 -11.42
C ASN A 366 13.90 0.34 -10.00
N VAL A 367 13.24 0.84 -8.95
CA VAL A 367 13.60 0.61 -7.55
C VAL A 367 12.68 -0.45 -6.96
N ALA A 368 13.23 -1.64 -6.71
CA ALA A 368 12.49 -2.74 -6.10
C ALA A 368 12.14 -2.45 -4.64
N TYR A 369 11.11 -3.09 -4.11
CA TYR A 369 10.73 -3.00 -2.71
C TYR A 369 11.92 -3.29 -1.78
N GLY A 370 12.18 -2.41 -0.82
CA GLY A 370 13.28 -2.52 0.12
C GLY A 370 14.65 -2.22 -0.47
N SER A 371 14.74 -1.69 -1.70
CA SER A 371 16.02 -1.25 -2.27
C SER A 371 16.57 -0.06 -1.50
N TYR A 372 17.90 0.02 -1.41
CA TYR A 372 18.58 1.19 -0.87
C TYR A 372 18.46 2.36 -1.85
N VAL A 373 17.96 3.49 -1.36
CA VAL A 373 17.80 4.74 -2.12
C VAL A 373 18.55 5.93 -1.49
N GLY A 374 19.09 5.76 -0.28
CA GLY A 374 19.96 6.76 0.38
C GLY A 374 19.23 7.84 1.16
N SER A 375 18.21 8.52 0.59
CA SER A 375 17.47 9.59 1.28
C SER A 375 15.96 9.38 1.34
N TRP A 376 15.33 9.93 2.38
CA TRP A 376 13.89 9.96 2.53
C TRP A 376 13.23 10.70 1.36
N GLN A 377 13.79 11.84 0.96
CA GLN A 377 13.29 12.66 -0.14
C GLN A 377 13.25 11.87 -1.46
N LYS A 378 14.31 11.12 -1.77
CA LYS A 378 14.32 10.25 -2.95
C LYS A 378 13.27 9.14 -2.85
N CYS A 379 13.10 8.54 -1.67
CA CYS A 379 12.08 7.52 -1.42
C CYS A 379 10.65 8.06 -1.60
N LEU A 380 10.38 9.25 -1.07
CA LEU A 380 9.11 9.95 -1.19
C LEU A 380 8.81 10.32 -2.65
N LEU A 381 9.78 10.91 -3.36
CA LEU A 381 9.65 11.28 -4.77
C LEU A 381 9.40 10.06 -5.67
N LEU A 382 10.01 8.92 -5.37
CA LEU A 382 9.76 7.66 -6.09
C LEU A 382 8.31 7.19 -5.89
N CYS A 383 7.76 7.35 -4.67
CA CYS A 383 6.37 7.01 -4.39
C CYS A 383 5.39 8.02 -5.01
N GLU A 384 5.67 9.32 -4.94
CA GLU A 384 4.85 10.38 -5.56
C GLU A 384 4.69 10.19 -7.07
N ARG A 385 5.70 9.60 -7.73
CA ARG A 385 5.72 9.34 -9.17
C ARG A 385 5.15 7.97 -9.57
N ALA A 386 5.18 7.00 -8.67
CA ALA A 386 4.59 5.69 -8.91
C ALA A 386 3.09 5.78 -8.65
N LYS A 387 2.26 5.79 -9.71
CA LYS A 387 0.78 5.82 -9.59
C LYS A 387 0.25 4.71 -8.67
N GLU A 388 0.90 3.56 -8.71
CA GLU A 388 0.57 2.43 -7.85
C GLU A 388 0.93 2.68 -6.37
N CYS A 389 1.83 3.62 -6.03
CA CYS A 389 2.36 3.81 -4.68
C CYS A 389 1.46 4.70 -3.82
N LYS A 390 0.86 4.08 -2.81
CA LYS A 390 -0.09 4.71 -1.89
C LYS A 390 0.46 4.91 -0.50
N GLN A 391 1.43 4.08 -0.12
CA GLN A 391 2.18 4.18 1.12
C GLN A 391 3.64 3.90 0.83
N VAL A 392 4.53 4.61 1.51
CA VAL A 392 5.95 4.27 1.52
C VAL A 392 6.47 4.30 2.95
N VAL A 393 7.30 3.33 3.31
CA VAL A 393 8.07 3.34 4.56
C VAL A 393 9.53 3.48 4.19
N PHE A 394 10.23 4.36 4.89
CA PHE A 394 11.66 4.57 4.78
C PHE A 394 12.31 4.28 6.12
N TYR A 395 13.33 3.44 6.07
CA TYR A 395 14.11 3.09 7.24
C TYR A 395 15.52 2.72 6.79
N ASN A 396 16.52 3.30 7.45
CA ASN A 396 17.94 3.06 7.21
C ASN A 396 18.38 3.17 5.73
N GLY A 397 17.88 4.17 5.00
CA GLY A 397 18.23 4.37 3.58
C GLY A 397 17.48 3.45 2.61
N HIS A 398 16.69 2.50 3.09
CA HIS A 398 15.88 1.59 2.29
C HIS A 398 14.46 2.12 2.10
N CYS A 399 13.91 1.88 0.91
CA CYS A 399 12.60 2.38 0.51
C CYS A 399 11.61 1.23 0.25
N TYR A 400 10.52 1.23 1.00
CA TYR A 400 9.51 0.17 1.01
C TYR A 400 8.20 0.72 0.45
N GLY A 401 8.09 0.78 -0.88
CA GLY A 401 6.90 1.26 -1.57
C GLY A 401 5.77 0.24 -1.56
N MET A 402 4.55 0.69 -1.27
CA MET A 402 3.36 -0.16 -1.17
C MET A 402 2.18 0.42 -1.93
N ASN A 403 1.36 -0.45 -2.55
CA ASN A 403 0.15 -0.05 -3.28
C ASN A 403 -1.13 0.01 -2.45
N ALA A 404 -1.01 -0.13 -1.14
CA ALA A 404 -2.11 0.03 -0.20
C ALA A 404 -1.62 0.74 1.05
N ARG A 405 -2.49 1.56 1.65
CA ARG A 405 -2.24 2.28 2.90
C ARG A 405 -2.70 1.46 4.11
N SER A 406 -2.02 1.63 5.23
CA SER A 406 -2.46 1.18 6.53
C SER A 406 -2.27 2.30 7.54
N ASP A 407 -3.36 2.76 8.14
CA ASP A 407 -3.28 3.75 9.23
C ASP A 407 -2.70 3.16 10.51
N GLU A 408 -2.69 1.82 10.62
CA GLU A 408 -2.16 1.11 11.77
C GLU A 408 -0.65 1.29 11.86
N ASP A 409 -0.21 1.59 13.07
CA ASP A 409 1.20 1.59 13.41
C ASP A 409 1.60 0.16 13.79
N GLN A 410 2.58 -0.39 13.07
CA GLN A 410 2.89 -1.83 13.07
C GLN A 410 3.22 -2.39 14.46
N ASP A 411 3.76 -1.55 15.33
CA ASP A 411 4.21 -1.89 16.67
C ASP A 411 3.49 -1.07 17.77
N ALA A 412 2.50 -0.25 17.39
CA ALA A 412 1.73 0.62 18.29
C ALA A 412 2.57 1.58 19.15
N ARG A 413 3.77 1.98 18.67
CA ARG A 413 4.68 2.92 19.34
C ARG A 413 4.60 4.35 18.79
N GLY A 414 3.66 4.62 17.90
CA GLY A 414 3.36 5.86 17.18
C GLY A 414 4.09 7.12 17.63
N GLY A 415 4.93 7.66 16.73
CA GLY A 415 5.71 8.87 16.96
C GLY A 415 7.00 8.64 17.78
N LYS A 416 7.27 7.41 18.23
CA LYS A 416 8.47 7.02 19.00
C LYS A 416 9.40 6.06 18.25
N ASN A 417 9.09 5.67 17.01
CA ASN A 417 9.92 4.79 16.19
C ASN A 417 11.02 5.60 15.48
N VAL A 418 12.05 6.02 16.22
CA VAL A 418 13.15 6.86 15.70
C VAL A 418 13.74 6.25 14.41
N GLY A 419 13.86 7.07 13.37
CA GLY A 419 14.43 6.67 12.07
C GLY A 419 13.45 6.03 11.07
N PHE A 420 12.25 5.66 11.51
CA PHE A 420 11.16 5.30 10.58
C PHE A 420 10.46 6.57 10.10
N ILE A 421 10.46 6.79 8.80
CA ILE A 421 9.65 7.83 8.17
C ILE A 421 8.69 7.12 7.22
N SER A 422 7.39 7.29 7.42
CA SER A 422 6.38 6.77 6.51
C SER A 422 5.72 7.91 5.77
N ALA A 423 5.15 7.67 4.60
CA ALA A 423 4.18 8.59 4.00
C ALA A 423 3.00 7.87 3.40
N HIS A 424 1.85 8.52 3.47
CA HIS A 424 0.66 8.15 2.71
C HIS A 424 0.52 9.13 1.56
N CYS A 425 0.43 8.61 0.34
CA CYS A 425 0.35 9.39 -0.87
C CYS A 425 -1.09 9.46 -1.35
N TYR A 426 -1.59 10.66 -1.60
CA TYR A 426 -2.98 10.94 -1.95
C TYR A 426 -3.08 11.44 -3.39
N GLU A 427 -3.92 10.81 -4.22
CA GLU A 427 -4.18 11.32 -5.57
C GLU A 427 -5.04 12.58 -5.54
N GLU A 428 -4.98 13.39 -6.60
CA GLU A 428 -5.92 14.51 -6.77
C GLU A 428 -7.35 13.94 -6.88
N GLY A 429 -8.09 14.06 -5.78
CA GLY A 429 -9.40 13.45 -5.63
C GLY A 429 -9.49 12.29 -4.63
N ASP A 430 -8.47 11.98 -3.82
CA ASP A 430 -8.60 11.02 -2.70
C ASP A 430 -9.65 11.43 -1.65
N PHE A 431 -10.08 12.69 -1.69
CA PHE A 431 -11.35 13.10 -1.11
C PHE A 431 -12.26 13.68 -2.21
N ALA A 432 -13.48 13.17 -2.31
CA ALA A 432 -14.53 13.78 -3.12
C ALA A 432 -15.02 15.09 -2.48
N LEU A 433 -14.97 16.17 -3.26
CA LEU A 433 -15.57 17.45 -2.90
C LEU A 433 -17.02 17.49 -3.36
N VAL A 434 -17.96 17.42 -2.42
CA VAL A 434 -19.39 17.48 -2.72
C VAL A 434 -19.95 18.83 -2.31
N PRO A 435 -20.14 19.77 -3.27
CA PRO A 435 -20.62 21.11 -2.95
C PRO A 435 -22.08 21.08 -2.49
N ASN A 436 -22.42 22.03 -1.61
CA ASN A 436 -23.74 22.22 -1.02
C ASN A 436 -24.23 21.03 -0.17
N LYS A 437 -23.29 20.22 0.34
CA LYS A 437 -23.58 19.07 1.19
C LYS A 437 -22.79 19.14 2.49
N VAL A 438 -23.29 18.45 3.50
CA VAL A 438 -22.57 18.11 4.75
C VAL A 438 -22.69 16.63 5.04
N CYS A 439 -21.72 16.08 5.78
CA CYS A 439 -21.84 14.75 6.37
C CYS A 439 -23.01 14.71 7.37
N LYS A 440 -23.88 13.71 7.23
CA LYS A 440 -24.97 13.48 8.17
C LYS A 440 -24.44 12.99 9.52
N GLY A 441 -24.90 13.61 10.60
CA GLY A 441 -24.42 13.33 11.96
C GLY A 441 -23.66 14.49 12.58
N LYS A 442 -23.08 14.28 13.77
CA LYS A 442 -22.26 15.28 14.46
C LYS A 442 -20.77 15.02 14.18
N PRO A 443 -19.98 16.04 13.81
CA PRO A 443 -18.54 15.88 13.74
C PRO A 443 -17.97 15.60 15.14
N TYR A 444 -16.95 14.76 15.23
CA TYR A 444 -16.24 14.52 16.51
C TYR A 444 -15.41 15.72 16.94
N THR A 445 -15.20 16.67 16.02
CA THR A 445 -14.54 17.95 16.27
C THR A 445 -15.54 19.07 16.62
N PHE A 446 -16.74 18.73 17.10
CA PHE A 446 -17.72 19.71 17.55
C PHE A 446 -18.48 19.26 18.80
N ASP A 447 -18.16 19.88 19.93
CA ASP A 447 -18.91 19.84 21.18
C ASP A 447 -18.77 21.16 21.98
N LYS A 448 -19.88 21.89 22.08
CA LYS A 448 -19.99 23.15 22.81
C LYS A 448 -19.69 23.02 24.31
N LYS A 449 -19.97 21.87 24.93
CA LYS A 449 -19.73 21.68 26.38
C LYS A 449 -18.25 21.55 26.68
N SER A 450 -17.52 20.92 25.77
CA SER A 450 -16.09 20.60 25.91
C SER A 450 -15.17 21.68 25.32
N LYS A 451 -15.73 22.77 24.77
CA LYS A 451 -14.99 23.77 23.97
C LYS A 451 -14.25 23.16 22.76
N CYS A 452 -14.78 22.06 22.23
CA CYS A 452 -14.30 21.42 21.01
C CYS A 452 -15.05 22.02 19.82
N ASP A 453 -14.36 22.73 18.91
CA ASP A 453 -15.04 23.47 17.83
C ASP A 453 -14.24 23.55 16.52
N GLY A 454 -13.51 22.48 16.19
CA GLY A 454 -12.78 22.37 14.93
C GLY A 454 -11.76 23.49 14.72
N TRP A 455 -11.70 24.02 13.49
CA TRP A 455 -10.78 25.10 13.11
C TRP A 455 -11.48 26.14 12.23
N GLY A 456 -11.10 27.40 12.38
CA GLY A 456 -11.60 28.52 11.57
C GLY A 456 -10.53 29.14 10.68
N GLY A 457 -10.96 29.87 9.65
CA GLY A 457 -10.06 30.62 8.76
C GLY A 457 -9.24 29.75 7.80
N LEU A 458 -9.61 28.48 7.62
CA LEU A 458 -8.92 27.57 6.72
C LEU A 458 -9.37 27.76 5.27
N THR A 459 -8.52 27.33 4.34
CA THR A 459 -8.94 27.00 2.96
C THR A 459 -9.57 25.60 2.91
N ILE A 460 -10.22 25.26 1.80
CA ILE A 460 -10.81 23.93 1.64
C ILE A 460 -9.74 22.83 1.60
N GLU A 461 -8.57 23.14 1.05
CA GLU A 461 -7.40 22.26 1.00
C GLU A 461 -6.80 22.05 2.39
N GLN A 462 -6.74 23.11 3.20
CA GLN A 462 -6.30 22.98 4.59
C GLN A 462 -7.29 22.14 5.42
N CYS A 463 -8.60 22.26 5.16
CA CYS A 463 -9.60 21.42 5.81
C CYS A 463 -9.51 19.94 5.38
N GLN A 464 -9.24 19.68 4.10
CA GLN A 464 -8.93 18.34 3.58
C GLN A 464 -7.72 17.75 4.31
N GLN A 465 -6.65 18.53 4.46
CA GLN A 465 -5.42 18.10 5.13
C GLN A 465 -5.67 17.70 6.58
N LYS A 466 -6.44 18.49 7.35
CA LYS A 466 -6.79 18.14 8.74
C LYS A 466 -7.50 16.79 8.85
N CYS A 467 -8.33 16.46 7.85
CA CYS A 467 -8.99 15.17 7.78
C CYS A 467 -8.00 14.05 7.46
N ALA A 468 -7.19 14.22 6.42
CA ALA A 468 -6.16 13.25 6.04
C ALA A 468 -5.22 12.90 7.21
N ASP A 469 -4.92 13.89 8.06
CA ASP A 469 -3.97 13.78 9.17
C ASP A 469 -4.61 13.24 10.45
N ASN A 470 -5.92 12.97 10.45
CA ASN A 470 -6.69 12.67 11.66
C ASN A 470 -6.44 13.70 12.77
N GLU A 471 -6.25 14.97 12.39
CA GLU A 471 -5.70 15.99 13.27
C GLU A 471 -6.63 16.25 14.46
N GLN A 472 -6.05 16.44 15.65
CA GLN A 472 -6.81 16.69 16.86
C GLN A 472 -7.02 18.19 17.08
N ALA A 473 -8.26 18.65 16.94
CA ALA A 473 -8.64 20.01 17.33
C ALA A 473 -8.53 20.19 18.87
N LEU A 474 -8.24 21.42 19.30
CA LEU A 474 -8.09 21.73 20.71
C LEU A 474 -9.35 21.33 21.50
N HIS A 475 -9.15 20.58 22.60
CA HIS A 475 -10.22 20.01 23.44
C HIS A 475 -11.16 18.99 22.77
N CYS A 476 -10.83 18.52 21.56
CA CYS A 476 -11.58 17.47 20.87
C CYS A 476 -10.96 16.07 21.10
N PRO A 477 -11.77 14.99 21.05
CA PRO A 477 -11.25 13.64 21.10
C PRO A 477 -10.42 13.30 19.84
N PRO A 478 -9.31 12.53 19.97
CA PRO A 478 -8.61 12.00 18.82
C PRO A 478 -9.44 10.89 18.17
N ARG A 479 -9.72 11.01 16.86
CA ARG A 479 -10.48 10.03 16.07
C ARG A 479 -9.93 10.00 14.65
N ALA A 480 -10.09 8.85 13.99
CA ALA A 480 -9.83 8.75 12.57
C ALA A 480 -10.91 9.52 11.78
N CYS A 481 -10.50 10.39 10.86
CA CYS A 481 -11.38 11.11 9.96
C CYS A 481 -11.73 10.23 8.77
N LYS A 482 -13.02 10.12 8.49
CA LYS A 482 -13.59 9.48 7.28
C LYS A 482 -14.37 10.47 6.41
N GLY A 483 -14.41 11.74 6.81
CA GLY A 483 -14.86 12.86 6.01
C GLY A 483 -14.83 14.16 6.81
N ALA A 484 -14.82 15.29 6.12
CA ALA A 484 -14.83 16.62 6.69
C ALA A 484 -15.90 17.49 6.03
N VAL A 485 -16.25 18.58 6.70
CA VAL A 485 -17.14 19.60 6.16
C VAL A 485 -16.45 20.95 6.23
N PHE A 486 -16.34 21.60 5.07
CA PHE A 486 -15.79 22.93 4.91
C PHE A 486 -16.89 23.97 4.68
N TYR A 487 -16.94 25.01 5.50
CA TYR A 487 -17.89 26.12 5.37
C TYR A 487 -17.26 27.28 4.61
N ARG A 488 -17.61 27.41 3.32
CA ARG A 488 -16.93 28.30 2.37
C ARG A 488 -16.91 29.79 2.78
N LYS A 489 -17.92 30.25 3.52
CA LYS A 489 -18.02 31.66 3.95
C LYS A 489 -17.11 32.00 5.13
N THR A 490 -16.87 31.05 6.02
CA THR A 490 -16.19 31.28 7.31
C THR A 490 -14.82 30.61 7.37
N GLY A 491 -14.50 29.74 6.40
CA GLY A 491 -13.30 28.91 6.44
C GLY A 491 -13.33 27.87 7.55
N TRP A 492 -14.51 27.55 8.08
CA TRP A 492 -14.64 26.63 9.21
C TRP A 492 -14.58 25.18 8.75
N CYS A 493 -13.88 24.34 9.51
CA CYS A 493 -13.66 22.93 9.20
C CYS A 493 -14.02 22.04 10.40
N HIS A 494 -14.82 21.00 10.13
CA HIS A 494 -15.10 19.95 11.10
C HIS A 494 -14.92 18.56 10.48
N LEU A 495 -14.27 17.68 11.22
CA LEU A 495 -13.99 16.28 10.89
C LEU A 495 -15.01 15.32 11.49
N TYR A 496 -15.28 14.25 10.75
CA TYR A 496 -16.25 13.21 11.03
C TYR A 496 -15.57 11.85 10.99
N GLU A 497 -15.94 10.98 11.92
CA GLU A 497 -15.45 9.60 11.99
C GLU A 497 -16.18 8.69 10.99
N GLN A 498 -17.28 9.18 10.41
CA GLN A 498 -18.06 8.56 9.34
C GLN A 498 -18.71 9.66 8.48
N CYS A 499 -18.64 9.55 7.16
CA CYS A 499 -19.30 10.48 6.23
C CYS A 499 -19.92 9.72 5.04
N THR A 500 -20.78 8.75 5.36
CA THR A 500 -21.38 7.82 4.38
C THR A 500 -22.73 8.29 3.83
N GLU A 501 -23.37 9.26 4.48
CA GLU A 501 -24.61 9.90 4.05
C GLU A 501 -24.44 11.43 4.05
N LEU A 502 -25.06 12.09 3.08
CA LEU A 502 -24.97 13.55 2.89
C LEU A 502 -26.33 14.22 3.00
N GLU A 503 -26.34 15.40 3.60
CA GLU A 503 -27.51 16.28 3.69
C GLU A 503 -27.26 17.60 2.98
N ASP A 504 -28.33 18.21 2.44
CA ASP A 504 -28.26 19.51 1.76
C ASP A 504 -27.93 20.63 2.74
N ARG A 505 -26.89 21.41 2.39
CA ARG A 505 -26.49 22.60 3.14
C ARG A 505 -25.85 23.63 2.20
N PRO A 506 -26.56 24.71 1.88
CA PRO A 506 -26.01 25.79 1.07
C PRO A 506 -24.74 26.37 1.69
N SER A 507 -23.73 26.68 0.87
CA SER A 507 -22.43 27.25 1.29
C SER A 507 -21.49 26.33 2.08
N ALA A 508 -21.80 25.04 2.22
CA ALA A 508 -20.87 24.02 2.75
C ALA A 508 -20.38 23.10 1.63
N THR A 509 -19.18 22.53 1.78
CA THR A 509 -18.64 21.47 0.93
C THR A 509 -18.31 20.27 1.82
N ALA A 510 -18.90 19.11 1.54
CA ALA A 510 -18.46 17.86 2.16
C ALA A 510 -17.20 17.38 1.44
N ILE A 511 -16.23 16.91 2.22
CA ILE A 511 -14.94 16.37 1.81
C ILE A 511 -14.97 14.92 2.26
N ILE A 512 -15.04 13.96 1.34
CA ILE A 512 -15.32 12.56 1.70
C ILE A 512 -14.20 11.70 1.16
N GLU A 513 -13.61 10.85 1.98
CA GLU A 513 -12.55 9.92 1.52
C GLU A 513 -13.10 9.12 0.31
N LYS A 514 -12.47 9.25 -0.86
CA LYS A 514 -12.72 8.35 -1.98
C LYS A 514 -12.20 7.00 -1.54
N ILE A 515 -13.08 6.02 -1.48
CA ILE A 515 -12.68 4.65 -1.25
C ILE A 515 -11.96 4.20 -2.54
N GLU A 516 -10.66 3.95 -2.48
CA GLU A 516 -9.96 3.23 -3.54
C GLU A 516 -10.43 1.77 -3.52
N HIS A 517 -10.88 1.28 -4.67
CA HIS A 517 -11.39 -0.09 -4.79
C HIS A 517 -10.42 -0.96 -5.61
N ASP A 518 -10.05 -2.14 -5.09
CA ASP A 518 -9.31 -3.23 -5.77
C ASP A 518 -10.15 -3.88 -6.89
N CYS A 519 -10.62 -3.10 -7.84
CA CYS A 519 -11.35 -3.63 -8.98
C CYS A 519 -10.97 -2.92 -10.28
N SER A 520 -10.95 -3.69 -11.36
CA SER A 520 -10.86 -3.11 -12.69
C SER A 520 -12.23 -2.57 -13.10
N ASN A 521 -12.25 -1.34 -13.58
CA ASN A 521 -13.43 -0.75 -14.20
C ASN A 521 -13.66 -1.44 -15.55
N ALA A 522 -14.71 -2.25 -15.63
CA ALA A 522 -15.06 -2.98 -16.84
C ALA A 522 -16.34 -2.41 -17.44
N VAL A 523 -16.28 -2.01 -18.71
CA VAL A 523 -17.46 -1.58 -19.47
C VAL A 523 -18.28 -2.81 -19.85
N GLN A 524 -19.47 -2.95 -19.27
CA GLN A 524 -20.35 -4.08 -19.52
C GLN A 524 -21.55 -3.66 -20.38
N ASP A 525 -21.49 -3.98 -21.68
CA ASP A 525 -22.57 -3.67 -22.62
C ASP A 525 -23.68 -4.71 -22.52
N ILE A 526 -24.60 -4.50 -21.57
CA ILE A 526 -25.71 -5.41 -21.28
C ILE A 526 -26.63 -5.53 -22.50
N GLY A 527 -27.06 -6.75 -22.81
CA GLY A 527 -27.87 -7.06 -23.99
C GLY A 527 -29.18 -6.26 -24.05
N GLU A 528 -29.58 -5.88 -25.26
CA GLU A 528 -30.74 -5.00 -25.51
C GLU A 528 -32.06 -5.50 -24.88
N ARG A 529 -32.24 -6.81 -24.73
CA ARG A 529 -33.43 -7.42 -24.09
C ARG A 529 -33.57 -7.13 -22.61
N GLN A 530 -32.49 -6.72 -21.95
CA GLN A 530 -32.46 -6.32 -20.55
C GLN A 530 -32.57 -4.80 -20.38
N ARG A 531 -32.94 -4.08 -21.45
CA ARG A 531 -33.07 -2.63 -21.44
C ARG A 531 -34.52 -2.22 -21.58
N THR A 532 -34.88 -1.14 -20.90
CA THR A 532 -36.21 -0.53 -20.97
C THR A 532 -36.07 0.98 -21.13
N TYR A 533 -37.09 1.60 -21.69
CA TYR A 533 -37.08 3.01 -22.09
C TYR A 533 -38.34 3.70 -21.63
N SER A 534 -38.26 5.00 -21.35
CA SER A 534 -39.44 5.82 -21.08
C SER A 534 -40.40 5.84 -22.28
N SER A 535 -39.84 5.93 -23.49
CA SER A 535 -40.55 5.83 -24.77
C SER A 535 -39.56 5.56 -25.91
N VAL A 536 -40.05 5.06 -27.04
CA VAL A 536 -39.24 4.76 -28.23
C VAL A 536 -39.90 5.34 -29.47
N TRP A 537 -39.11 5.97 -30.36
CA TRP A 537 -39.58 6.40 -31.67
C TRP A 537 -40.20 5.24 -32.46
N ASN A 538 -41.37 5.44 -33.07
CA ASN A 538 -42.18 4.40 -33.73
C ASN A 538 -42.58 3.20 -32.84
N ASN A 539 -42.45 3.28 -31.51
CA ASN A 539 -42.73 2.20 -30.57
C ASN A 539 -42.03 0.87 -30.94
N ASN A 540 -40.80 0.93 -31.46
CA ASN A 540 -40.06 -0.28 -31.79
C ASN A 540 -39.74 -1.10 -30.54
N GLU A 541 -39.80 -2.43 -30.67
CA GLU A 541 -39.39 -3.35 -29.62
C GLU A 541 -37.87 -3.28 -29.36
N PRO A 542 -37.40 -3.55 -28.12
CA PRO A 542 -35.97 -3.65 -27.82
C PRO A 542 -35.23 -4.58 -28.79
N GLY A 543 -34.19 -4.07 -29.44
CA GLY A 543 -33.43 -4.76 -30.48
C GLY A 543 -33.70 -4.28 -31.90
N GLN A 544 -34.76 -3.49 -32.10
CA GLN A 544 -35.23 -3.08 -33.43
C GLN A 544 -35.28 -1.57 -33.57
N GLY A 545 -35.06 -1.08 -34.80
CA GLY A 545 -35.19 0.34 -35.15
C GLY A 545 -34.50 1.28 -34.15
N HIS A 546 -35.30 2.12 -33.49
CA HIS A 546 -34.86 3.13 -32.52
C HIS A 546 -34.79 2.66 -31.06
N ALA A 547 -34.81 1.35 -30.82
CA ALA A 547 -34.50 0.72 -29.54
C ALA A 547 -33.26 -0.19 -29.70
N ARG A 548 -32.15 0.41 -30.15
CA ARG A 548 -30.84 -0.25 -30.31
C ARG A 548 -29.75 0.57 -29.63
N SER A 549 -29.76 0.58 -28.30
CA SER A 549 -28.93 1.44 -27.46
C SER A 549 -27.58 0.85 -27.04
N MET A 550 -27.27 -0.39 -27.43
CA MET A 550 -25.94 -0.96 -27.20
C MET A 550 -24.82 -0.17 -27.87
N MET A 551 -23.61 -0.20 -27.29
CA MET A 551 -22.46 0.63 -27.68
C MET A 551 -22.02 0.42 -29.13
N GLY A 552 -22.05 -0.84 -29.59
CA GLY A 552 -21.69 -1.22 -30.96
C GLY A 552 -22.77 -0.96 -32.02
N SER A 553 -23.95 -0.46 -31.63
CA SER A 553 -25.05 -0.23 -32.57
C SER A 553 -24.78 0.97 -33.49
N LEU A 554 -25.20 0.85 -34.76
CA LEU A 554 -25.25 1.98 -35.71
C LEU A 554 -26.40 2.94 -35.38
N LEU A 555 -27.47 2.43 -34.78
CA LEU A 555 -28.61 3.22 -34.29
C LEU A 555 -28.44 3.48 -32.78
N ALA A 556 -29.43 4.11 -32.17
CA ALA A 556 -29.46 4.43 -30.75
C ALA A 556 -30.86 4.16 -30.19
N TRP A 557 -31.00 4.17 -28.85
CA TRP A 557 -32.31 4.52 -28.31
C TRP A 557 -32.65 5.93 -28.74
N CYS A 558 -33.80 6.14 -29.38
CA CYS A 558 -34.35 7.46 -29.64
C CYS A 558 -35.70 7.56 -28.95
N SER A 559 -35.89 8.58 -28.12
CA SER A 559 -37.17 8.79 -27.43
C SER A 559 -38.32 8.99 -28.45
N ARG A 560 -39.59 8.80 -28.05
CA ARG A 560 -40.70 9.09 -28.97
C ARG A 560 -40.88 10.59 -29.19
N THR A 561 -40.63 11.36 -28.14
CA THR A 561 -40.76 12.81 -28.09
C THR A 561 -39.68 13.36 -27.17
N ASN A 562 -39.10 14.50 -27.55
CA ASN A 562 -38.09 15.21 -26.78
C ASN A 562 -38.69 15.84 -25.52
N VAL A 563 -38.72 15.09 -24.41
CA VAL A 563 -39.23 15.54 -23.11
C VAL A 563 -38.13 15.40 -22.06
N ASP A 564 -37.85 16.47 -21.30
CA ASP A 564 -36.95 16.44 -20.14
C ASP A 564 -37.38 15.34 -19.14
N GLY A 565 -36.41 14.60 -18.62
CA GLY A 565 -36.66 13.44 -17.78
C GLY A 565 -36.93 12.14 -18.53
N SER A 566 -36.83 12.13 -19.88
CA SER A 566 -36.85 10.88 -20.65
C SER A 566 -35.65 10.00 -20.28
N TRP A 567 -35.83 8.69 -20.18
CA TRP A 567 -34.81 7.81 -19.61
C TRP A 567 -34.63 6.48 -20.36
N MET A 568 -33.42 5.95 -20.22
CA MET A 568 -33.05 4.56 -20.54
C MET A 568 -32.67 3.85 -19.25
N GLN A 569 -33.09 2.60 -19.07
CA GLN A 569 -32.75 1.76 -17.93
C GLN A 569 -32.15 0.44 -18.38
N ILE A 570 -31.06 0.05 -17.74
CA ILE A 570 -30.32 -1.19 -17.97
C ILE A 570 -30.50 -2.08 -16.72
N ASP A 571 -31.06 -3.29 -16.90
CA ASP A 571 -31.15 -4.32 -15.86
C ASP A 571 -29.95 -5.26 -15.93
N LEU A 572 -29.09 -5.22 -14.92
CA LEU A 572 -27.88 -6.04 -14.80
C LEU A 572 -28.21 -7.51 -14.50
N GLY A 573 -29.46 -7.85 -14.16
CA GLY A 573 -29.93 -9.19 -13.82
C GLY A 573 -29.63 -9.59 -12.37
N ILE A 574 -28.52 -9.10 -11.82
CA ILE A 574 -28.09 -9.25 -10.43
C ILE A 574 -27.79 -7.88 -9.83
N VAL A 575 -27.73 -7.78 -8.49
CA VAL A 575 -27.14 -6.59 -7.85
C VAL A 575 -25.63 -6.65 -8.08
N ALA A 576 -25.08 -5.57 -8.64
CA ALA A 576 -23.66 -5.43 -8.93
C ALA A 576 -23.16 -4.04 -8.51
N SER A 577 -21.84 -3.95 -8.31
CA SER A 577 -21.18 -2.70 -7.93
C SER A 577 -20.90 -1.85 -9.18
N VAL A 578 -21.67 -0.78 -9.34
CA VAL A 578 -21.60 0.10 -10.52
C VAL A 578 -20.74 1.31 -10.20
N THR A 579 -19.66 1.50 -10.94
CA THR A 579 -18.73 2.63 -10.78
C THR A 579 -19.01 3.78 -11.72
N GLY A 580 -19.84 3.58 -12.74
CA GLY A 580 -20.17 4.64 -13.69
C GLY A 580 -20.98 4.17 -14.88
N VAL A 581 -21.06 5.02 -15.89
CA VAL A 581 -21.69 4.75 -17.18
C VAL A 581 -20.84 5.25 -18.33
N VAL A 582 -20.98 4.63 -19.50
CA VAL A 582 -20.42 5.12 -20.76
C VAL A 582 -21.57 5.47 -21.68
N THR A 583 -21.46 6.60 -22.39
CA THR A 583 -22.52 7.11 -23.26
C THR A 583 -21.97 7.56 -24.62
N LYS A 584 -22.74 7.40 -25.69
CA LYS A 584 -22.46 7.91 -27.05
C LYS A 584 -23.72 8.45 -27.71
N GLY A 585 -23.54 9.36 -28.67
CA GLY A 585 -24.61 9.77 -29.59
C GLY A 585 -25.00 8.70 -30.61
N ARG A 586 -25.94 9.04 -31.49
CA ARG A 586 -26.38 8.18 -32.61
C ARG A 586 -25.42 8.28 -33.80
N VAL A 587 -25.05 7.16 -34.44
CA VAL A 587 -24.00 7.16 -35.48
C VAL A 587 -24.48 7.75 -36.81
N ASP A 588 -25.70 7.43 -37.25
CA ASP A 588 -26.20 7.75 -38.59
C ASP A 588 -26.85 9.14 -38.71
N ARG A 589 -26.95 9.89 -37.60
CA ARG A 589 -27.58 11.22 -37.52
C ARG A 589 -26.95 12.05 -36.41
N GLY A 590 -26.91 13.36 -36.59
CA GLY A 590 -26.44 14.32 -35.58
C GLY A 590 -27.35 14.51 -34.37
N GLN A 591 -27.58 13.43 -33.63
CA GLN A 591 -28.46 13.37 -32.47
C GLN A 591 -27.73 12.75 -31.29
N TRP A 592 -27.70 13.45 -30.15
CA TRP A 592 -27.08 12.96 -28.92
C TRP A 592 -27.62 13.70 -27.69
N VAL A 593 -27.52 13.07 -26.53
CA VAL A 593 -27.84 13.69 -25.23
C VAL A 593 -26.64 14.52 -24.77
N THR A 594 -26.84 15.79 -24.45
CA THR A 594 -25.78 16.75 -24.03
C THR A 594 -25.75 17.00 -22.53
N ALA A 595 -26.81 16.63 -21.80
CA ALA A 595 -26.83 16.60 -20.33
C ALA A 595 -27.75 15.49 -19.83
N TYR A 596 -27.32 14.72 -18.85
CA TYR A 596 -28.09 13.68 -18.16
C TYR A 596 -27.68 13.54 -16.69
N SER A 597 -28.54 12.89 -15.91
CA SER A 597 -28.23 12.35 -14.59
C SER A 597 -28.42 10.83 -14.57
N VAL A 598 -27.78 10.14 -13.62
CA VAL A 598 -27.88 8.70 -13.45
C VAL A 598 -28.56 8.39 -12.13
N GLN A 599 -29.50 7.45 -12.17
CA GLN A 599 -30.22 6.93 -11.03
C GLN A 599 -30.02 5.42 -10.93
N THR A 600 -29.94 4.88 -9.72
CA THR A 600 -29.75 3.45 -9.48
C THR A 600 -30.83 2.87 -8.58
N SER A 601 -31.05 1.56 -8.69
CA SER A 601 -31.98 0.81 -7.85
C SER A 601 -31.57 -0.65 -7.73
N THR A 602 -31.79 -1.26 -6.57
CA THR A 602 -31.59 -2.71 -6.34
C THR A 602 -32.88 -3.51 -6.56
N ASP A 603 -34.04 -2.87 -6.45
CA ASP A 603 -35.36 -3.52 -6.47
C ASP A 603 -36.24 -3.13 -7.67
N GLY A 604 -35.80 -2.15 -8.47
CA GLY A 604 -36.50 -1.65 -9.64
C GLY A 604 -37.73 -0.80 -9.30
N LYS A 605 -37.97 -0.52 -8.01
CA LYS A 605 -39.12 0.25 -7.52
C LYS A 605 -38.67 1.61 -7.01
N ARG A 606 -37.64 1.65 -6.16
CA ARG A 606 -37.10 2.89 -5.60
C ARG A 606 -35.78 3.22 -6.28
N PHE A 607 -35.74 4.38 -6.93
CA PHE A 607 -34.54 4.91 -7.58
C PHE A 607 -33.94 6.04 -6.75
N ILE A 608 -32.62 6.07 -6.67
CA ILE A 608 -31.83 7.09 -5.99
C ILE A 608 -30.80 7.66 -6.97
N ASP A 609 -30.48 8.95 -6.87
CA ASP A 609 -29.47 9.55 -7.74
C ASP A 609 -28.07 8.98 -7.42
N ALA A 610 -27.34 8.61 -8.47
CA ALA A 610 -25.97 8.16 -8.36
C ALA A 610 -25.06 9.38 -8.13
N PRO A 611 -24.30 9.42 -7.03
CA PRO A 611 -23.43 10.54 -6.69
C PRO A 611 -22.40 10.80 -7.79
N GLY A 612 -22.28 12.04 -8.26
CA GLY A 612 -21.38 12.38 -9.37
C GLY A 612 -21.81 11.84 -10.74
N GLY A 613 -22.94 11.11 -10.82
CA GLY A 613 -23.49 10.53 -12.04
C GLY A 613 -24.18 11.55 -12.93
N THR A 614 -23.51 12.62 -13.31
CA THR A 614 -24.01 13.61 -14.28
C THR A 614 -23.04 13.77 -15.43
N GLY A 615 -23.51 13.82 -16.67
CA GLY A 615 -22.64 14.01 -17.83
C GLY A 615 -23.39 14.31 -19.12
N GLY A 616 -22.70 14.19 -20.25
CA GLY A 616 -23.27 14.52 -21.56
C GLY A 616 -22.28 14.32 -22.70
N ASN A 617 -22.80 14.03 -23.89
CA ASN A 617 -21.99 13.84 -25.09
C ASN A 617 -21.78 15.16 -25.84
N LEU A 618 -20.60 15.31 -26.45
CA LEU A 618 -20.27 16.44 -27.31
C LEU A 618 -20.62 16.18 -28.78
N ASP A 619 -20.65 14.90 -29.19
CA ASP A 619 -20.88 14.48 -30.57
C ASP A 619 -21.51 13.06 -30.67
N GLN A 620 -21.55 12.52 -31.89
CA GLN A 620 -22.14 11.23 -32.27
C GLN A 620 -21.25 10.00 -31.97
N HIS A 621 -19.94 10.19 -31.85
CA HIS A 621 -18.93 9.14 -31.98
C HIS A 621 -18.03 8.98 -30.75
N SER A 622 -17.77 10.07 -30.05
CA SER A 622 -16.93 10.13 -28.86
C SER A 622 -17.66 9.52 -27.67
N GLU A 623 -16.95 8.65 -26.97
CA GLU A 623 -17.41 8.05 -25.73
C GLU A 623 -17.27 9.07 -24.61
N ASN A 624 -18.33 9.20 -23.82
CA ASN A 624 -18.31 9.96 -22.59
C ASN A 624 -18.50 9.00 -21.42
N GLU A 625 -17.41 8.79 -20.68
CA GLU A 625 -17.38 8.02 -19.45
C GLU A 625 -17.64 8.93 -18.26
N VAL A 626 -18.58 8.54 -17.41
CA VAL A 626 -18.94 9.27 -16.19
C VAL A 626 -18.85 8.31 -15.03
N TYR A 627 -17.88 8.56 -14.16
CA TYR A 627 -17.69 7.81 -12.93
C TYR A 627 -18.52 8.42 -11.80
N PHE A 628 -19.11 7.56 -10.99
CA PHE A 628 -19.74 7.96 -9.75
C PHE A 628 -18.68 8.34 -8.72
N THR A 629 -19.07 9.15 -7.75
CA THR A 629 -18.21 9.57 -6.64
C THR A 629 -17.75 8.38 -5.78
N PHE A 630 -18.56 7.33 -5.72
CA PHE A 630 -18.26 6.02 -5.15
C PHE A 630 -19.07 4.95 -5.90
N PRO A 631 -18.63 3.68 -5.93
CA PRO A 631 -19.42 2.59 -6.48
C PRO A 631 -20.78 2.49 -5.79
N VAL A 632 -21.82 2.26 -6.56
CA VAL A 632 -23.18 2.12 -6.06
C VAL A 632 -23.68 0.72 -6.36
N GLU A 633 -24.12 0.01 -5.33
CA GLU A 633 -24.79 -1.28 -5.48
C GLU A 633 -26.13 -1.08 -6.20
N ALA A 634 -26.23 -1.63 -7.40
CA ALA A 634 -27.41 -1.47 -8.24
C ALA A 634 -27.66 -2.74 -9.05
N ARG A 635 -28.93 -3.05 -9.27
CA ARG A 635 -29.34 -3.98 -10.33
C ARG A 635 -29.87 -3.22 -11.55
N TYR A 636 -30.50 -2.08 -11.31
CA TYR A 636 -31.08 -1.24 -12.35
C TYR A 636 -30.33 0.09 -12.39
N VAL A 637 -29.76 0.42 -13.55
CA VAL A 637 -29.09 1.69 -13.81
C VAL A 637 -29.92 2.47 -14.82
N ARG A 638 -30.40 3.65 -14.43
CA ARG A 638 -31.28 4.50 -15.23
C ARG A 638 -30.57 5.82 -15.57
N ILE A 639 -30.39 6.10 -16.85
CA ILE A 639 -29.80 7.35 -17.34
C ILE A 639 -30.96 8.26 -17.80
N VAL A 640 -31.08 9.42 -17.17
CA VAL A 640 -32.18 10.39 -17.33
C VAL A 640 -31.68 11.60 -18.11
N ALA A 641 -32.19 11.81 -19.32
CA ALA A 641 -31.78 12.91 -20.20
C ALA A 641 -32.43 14.24 -19.80
N HIS A 642 -31.62 15.30 -19.75
CA HIS A 642 -32.02 16.66 -19.41
C HIS A 642 -31.80 17.68 -20.55
N ALA A 643 -30.81 17.46 -21.40
CA ALA A 643 -30.57 18.26 -22.60
C ALA A 643 -30.04 17.41 -23.75
N TRP A 644 -30.25 17.85 -24.99
CA TRP A 644 -29.88 17.10 -26.19
C TRP A 644 -29.60 18.01 -27.38
N HIS A 645 -28.80 17.50 -28.32
CA HIS A 645 -28.60 18.08 -29.63
C HIS A 645 -29.54 17.41 -30.64
N SER A 646 -30.39 18.19 -31.32
CA SER A 646 -31.41 17.77 -32.29
C SER A 646 -32.52 16.85 -31.74
N HIS A 647 -32.18 15.72 -31.13
CA HIS A 647 -33.13 14.75 -30.60
C HIS A 647 -32.52 13.92 -29.46
N ILE A 648 -33.34 13.52 -28.47
CA ILE A 648 -32.89 12.61 -27.39
C ILE A 648 -32.60 11.25 -28.01
N SER A 649 -31.32 11.01 -28.23
CA SER A 649 -30.78 9.79 -28.81
C SER A 649 -29.50 9.39 -28.07
N MET A 650 -29.40 8.15 -27.60
CA MET A 650 -28.25 7.72 -26.81
C MET A 650 -27.97 6.22 -26.98
N ARG A 651 -26.69 5.88 -27.06
CA ARG A 651 -26.16 4.55 -26.77
C ARG A 651 -25.47 4.60 -25.42
N ALA A 652 -25.56 3.50 -24.66
CA ALA A 652 -24.99 3.49 -23.33
C ALA A 652 -24.51 2.09 -22.90
N SER A 653 -23.58 2.09 -21.97
CA SER A 653 -23.11 0.92 -21.23
C SER A 653 -22.90 1.30 -19.77
N VAL A 654 -22.77 0.30 -18.89
CA VAL A 654 -22.44 0.51 -17.48
C VAL A 654 -20.96 0.20 -17.25
N ILE A 655 -20.33 0.91 -16.31
CA ILE A 655 -19.00 0.58 -15.82
C ILE A 655 -19.19 -0.15 -14.49
N LEU A 656 -18.73 -1.39 -14.43
CA LEU A 656 -18.79 -2.22 -13.24
C LEU A 656 -17.41 -2.31 -12.60
N CYS A 657 -17.40 -2.36 -11.28
CA CYS A 657 -16.24 -2.75 -10.49
C CYS A 657 -16.09 -4.28 -10.55
N GLN A 658 -15.22 -4.79 -11.43
CA GLN A 658 -14.95 -6.22 -11.59
C GLN A 658 -13.62 -6.60 -10.93
N ALA A 659 -13.65 -7.56 -10.00
CA ALA A 659 -12.47 -8.07 -9.31
C ALA A 659 -11.58 -8.87 -10.29
N VAL A 660 -10.26 -8.71 -10.20
CA VAL A 660 -9.28 -9.42 -11.05
C VAL A 660 -8.55 -10.46 -10.21
N ALA A 661 -8.35 -11.66 -10.76
CA ALA A 661 -7.56 -12.71 -10.13
C ALA A 661 -6.26 -12.98 -10.91
N THR A 662 -5.16 -13.10 -10.17
CA THR A 662 -3.89 -13.61 -10.70
C THR A 662 -3.60 -14.96 -10.05
N CYS A 663 -3.64 -16.01 -10.85
CA CYS A 663 -3.30 -17.37 -10.45
C CYS A 663 -1.82 -17.67 -10.72
N GLU A 664 -1.12 -18.22 -9.73
CA GLU A 664 0.14 -18.93 -9.87
C GLU A 664 -0.09 -20.44 -9.87
N ILE A 665 0.46 -21.17 -10.85
CA ILE A 665 0.27 -22.62 -11.02
C ILE A 665 1.62 -23.32 -11.15
N ARG A 666 1.75 -24.51 -10.54
CA ARG A 666 2.89 -25.44 -10.69
C ARG A 666 2.39 -26.86 -10.92
N VAL A 667 3.04 -27.57 -11.86
CA VAL A 667 2.82 -28.98 -12.19
C VAL A 667 4.18 -29.64 -12.38
N ASP A 668 4.34 -30.90 -11.95
CA ASP A 668 5.62 -31.63 -11.94
C ASP A 668 6.33 -31.63 -13.30
N ASP A 669 5.67 -32.14 -14.33
CA ASP A 669 6.18 -32.16 -15.71
C ASP A 669 5.52 -31.05 -16.55
N ASP A 670 4.33 -31.26 -17.10
CA ASP A 670 3.77 -30.38 -18.13
C ASP A 670 2.35 -29.90 -17.83
N VAL A 671 2.12 -28.59 -17.97
CA VAL A 671 0.76 -28.03 -18.15
C VAL A 671 0.36 -28.21 -19.61
N THR A 672 -0.67 -29.02 -19.86
CA THR A 672 -1.09 -29.38 -21.22
C THR A 672 -2.17 -28.46 -21.79
N ALA A 673 -3.00 -27.86 -20.93
CA ALA A 673 -4.00 -26.86 -21.31
C ALA A 673 -4.50 -26.09 -20.08
N VAL A 674 -4.97 -24.86 -20.30
CA VAL A 674 -5.67 -24.07 -19.28
C VAL A 674 -6.94 -23.47 -19.88
N TYR A 675 -8.07 -23.72 -19.23
CA TYR A 675 -9.39 -23.22 -19.62
C TYR A 675 -9.97 -22.33 -18.53
N TYR A 676 -10.62 -21.23 -18.92
CA TYR A 676 -11.38 -20.39 -18.02
C TYR A 676 -12.78 -20.14 -18.60
N ASP A 677 -13.81 -20.46 -17.81
CA ASP A 677 -15.23 -20.40 -18.22
C ASP A 677 -15.51 -21.13 -19.55
N GLY A 678 -14.91 -22.31 -19.71
CA GLY A 678 -15.02 -23.12 -20.93
C GLY A 678 -14.22 -22.61 -22.14
N LYS A 679 -13.48 -21.51 -22.03
CA LYS A 679 -12.62 -20.96 -23.08
C LYS A 679 -11.15 -21.36 -22.88
N ASP A 680 -10.49 -21.82 -23.93
CA ASP A 680 -9.05 -22.12 -23.92
C ASP A 680 -8.24 -20.82 -23.79
N VAL A 681 -7.53 -20.67 -22.68
CA VAL A 681 -6.68 -19.52 -22.35
C VAL A 681 -5.20 -19.90 -22.25
N SER A 682 -4.82 -21.09 -22.72
CA SER A 682 -3.46 -21.65 -22.59
C SER A 682 -2.36 -20.72 -23.12
N LYS A 683 -2.63 -19.96 -24.19
CA LYS A 683 -1.68 -18.99 -24.78
C LYS A 683 -1.44 -17.76 -23.90
N SER A 684 -2.31 -17.49 -22.94
CA SER A 684 -2.25 -16.32 -22.05
C SER A 684 -1.47 -16.61 -20.76
N VAL A 685 -1.05 -17.87 -20.57
CA VAL A 685 -0.25 -18.29 -19.42
C VAL A 685 1.19 -17.82 -19.61
N GLN A 686 1.70 -17.07 -18.65
CA GLN A 686 3.08 -16.59 -18.63
C GLN A 686 3.98 -17.60 -17.90
N GLY A 687 5.20 -17.78 -18.40
CA GLY A 687 6.17 -18.75 -17.87
C GLY A 687 6.23 -20.05 -18.68
N SER A 688 7.25 -20.87 -18.42
CA SER A 688 7.41 -22.17 -19.08
C SER A 688 6.27 -23.11 -18.72
N LEU A 689 5.63 -23.75 -19.70
CA LEU A 689 4.61 -24.78 -19.45
C LEU A 689 5.21 -26.10 -18.92
N SER A 690 6.53 -26.27 -18.99
CA SER A 690 7.26 -27.46 -18.55
C SER A 690 8.12 -27.23 -17.29
N GLY A 691 8.19 -28.25 -16.44
CA GLY A 691 9.00 -28.37 -15.22
C GLY A 691 8.38 -27.77 -13.95
N TYR A 692 8.43 -28.51 -12.83
CA TYR A 692 7.85 -28.12 -11.54
C TYR A 692 8.30 -26.75 -10.99
N ARG A 693 9.59 -26.42 -11.17
CA ARG A 693 10.18 -25.17 -10.63
C ARG A 693 9.70 -23.91 -11.36
N SER A 694 9.09 -24.06 -12.53
CA SER A 694 8.53 -22.96 -13.30
C SER A 694 7.21 -22.51 -12.67
N VAL A 695 7.13 -21.26 -12.21
CA VAL A 695 5.84 -20.66 -11.82
C VAL A 695 5.11 -20.22 -13.09
N ARG A 696 3.88 -20.67 -13.27
CA ARG A 696 3.02 -20.22 -14.38
C ARG A 696 2.03 -19.20 -13.87
N ARG A 697 1.96 -18.02 -14.49
CA ARG A 697 1.04 -16.96 -14.10
C ARG A 697 -0.08 -16.80 -15.11
N LEU A 698 -1.33 -16.78 -14.62
CA LEU A 698 -2.52 -16.49 -15.41
C LEU A 698 -3.29 -15.37 -14.73
N THR A 699 -3.57 -14.28 -15.45
CA THR A 699 -4.37 -13.16 -14.94
C THR A 699 -5.66 -13.03 -15.74
N PHE A 700 -6.79 -12.93 -15.06
CA PHE A 700 -8.11 -12.91 -15.68
C PHE A 700 -9.18 -12.28 -14.77
N GLN A 701 -10.29 -11.87 -15.38
CA GLN A 701 -11.42 -11.26 -14.67
C GLN A 701 -12.20 -12.31 -13.89
N LEU A 702 -12.57 -12.03 -12.63
CA LEU A 702 -13.40 -12.93 -11.83
C LEU A 702 -14.85 -12.87 -12.30
N VAL A 703 -15.26 -13.92 -13.00
CA VAL A 703 -16.64 -14.16 -13.40
C VAL A 703 -17.29 -15.11 -12.37
N PRO A 704 -18.38 -14.70 -11.69
CA PRO A 704 -19.10 -15.56 -10.75
C PRO A 704 -19.55 -16.86 -11.40
N GLY A 705 -19.20 -18.00 -10.81
CA GLY A 705 -19.57 -19.34 -11.30
C GLY A 705 -18.74 -19.86 -12.48
N ALA A 706 -17.79 -19.07 -13.00
CA ALA A 706 -16.86 -19.56 -14.01
C ALA A 706 -15.94 -20.65 -13.45
N VAL A 707 -15.57 -21.61 -14.28
CA VAL A 707 -14.66 -22.70 -13.89
C VAL A 707 -13.25 -22.41 -14.43
N LEU A 708 -12.24 -22.46 -13.57
CA LEU A 708 -10.84 -22.56 -13.98
C LEU A 708 -10.45 -24.04 -14.02
N ALA A 709 -10.00 -24.53 -15.18
CA ALA A 709 -9.55 -25.91 -15.36
C ALA A 709 -8.11 -25.95 -15.91
N VAL A 710 -7.26 -26.75 -15.27
CA VAL A 710 -5.84 -26.91 -15.61
C VAL A 710 -5.56 -28.38 -15.93
N GLY A 711 -5.20 -28.66 -17.18
CA GLY A 711 -4.74 -29.97 -17.62
C GLY A 711 -3.25 -30.16 -17.34
N ALA A 712 -2.90 -31.30 -16.74
CA ALA A 712 -1.55 -31.70 -16.38
C ALA A 712 -1.17 -33.04 -17.02
N TYR A 713 0.09 -33.19 -17.39
CA TYR A 713 0.69 -34.44 -17.82
C TYR A 713 1.98 -34.70 -17.05
N ASP A 714 2.19 -35.97 -16.70
CA ASP A 714 3.38 -36.50 -16.05
C ASP A 714 3.76 -37.83 -16.69
N ALA A 715 4.96 -37.88 -17.25
CA ALA A 715 5.46 -39.05 -17.96
C ALA A 715 5.75 -40.23 -17.02
N GLN A 716 6.01 -39.96 -15.74
CA GLN A 716 6.41 -40.96 -14.74
C GLN A 716 5.20 -41.57 -14.01
N LYS A 717 3.99 -41.03 -14.25
CA LYS A 717 2.72 -41.47 -13.64
C LYS A 717 2.77 -41.47 -12.11
N ASN A 718 3.48 -40.51 -11.54
CA ASN A 718 3.76 -40.33 -10.14
C ASN A 718 3.32 -38.94 -9.62
N LEU A 719 2.40 -38.23 -10.30
CA LEU A 719 1.77 -36.98 -9.81
C LEU A 719 1.39 -37.02 -8.32
N GLY A 720 0.95 -38.17 -7.81
CA GLY A 720 0.63 -38.37 -6.38
C GLY A 720 1.84 -38.63 -5.45
N TYR A 721 3.08 -38.53 -5.93
CA TYR A 721 4.31 -38.92 -5.21
C TYR A 721 5.45 -37.90 -5.32
N ARG A 722 5.62 -37.22 -6.47
CA ARG A 722 6.62 -36.16 -6.69
C ARG A 722 5.93 -34.92 -7.29
N GLY A 723 6.18 -33.73 -6.70
CA GLY A 723 5.79 -32.44 -7.26
C GLY A 723 4.29 -32.10 -7.29
N GLY A 724 3.44 -32.96 -7.86
CA GLY A 724 1.98 -32.80 -7.95
C GLY A 724 1.51 -31.51 -8.64
N PHE A 725 0.21 -31.22 -8.53
CA PHE A 725 -0.38 -29.92 -8.90
C PHE A 725 -0.52 -29.01 -7.67
N TRP A 726 -0.05 -27.78 -7.82
CA TRP A 726 -0.21 -26.70 -6.86
C TRP A 726 -0.72 -25.45 -7.58
N ALA A 727 -1.62 -24.71 -6.94
CA ALA A 727 -2.02 -23.40 -7.40
C ALA A 727 -2.20 -22.45 -6.20
N ASP A 728 -1.85 -21.18 -6.41
CA ASP A 728 -2.29 -20.04 -5.61
C ASP A 728 -3.10 -19.10 -6.52
N CYS A 729 -4.34 -18.79 -6.13
CA CYS A 729 -5.33 -18.09 -6.95
C CYS A 729 -6.23 -17.29 -6.00
N PRO A 730 -5.80 -16.09 -5.58
CA PRO A 730 -6.67 -15.15 -4.90
C PRO A 730 -7.96 -14.96 -5.72
N GLY A 731 -9.12 -15.02 -5.07
CA GLY A 731 -10.45 -15.05 -5.70
C GLY A 731 -11.03 -16.45 -5.87
N PHE A 732 -10.19 -17.49 -5.93
CA PHE A 732 -10.56 -18.91 -6.03
C PHE A 732 -10.18 -19.70 -4.79
N MET A 733 -9.36 -19.12 -3.90
CA MET A 733 -8.90 -19.73 -2.64
C MET A 733 -8.76 -18.66 -1.54
N SER A 734 -8.99 -19.05 -0.28
CA SER A 734 -8.78 -18.20 0.89
C SER A 734 -7.33 -18.36 1.33
N LYS A 735 -6.66 -17.27 1.74
CA LYS A 735 -5.28 -17.29 2.24
C LYS A 735 -5.04 -18.30 3.38
N ASP A 736 -6.11 -18.66 4.10
CA ASP A 736 -6.04 -19.59 5.24
C ASP A 736 -6.30 -21.06 4.85
N ASN A 737 -6.65 -21.36 3.60
CA ASN A 737 -7.04 -22.69 3.14
C ASN A 737 -6.24 -23.17 1.92
N LEU A 738 -5.27 -24.04 2.17
CA LEU A 738 -4.70 -24.94 1.16
C LEU A 738 -5.28 -26.35 1.42
N PRO A 739 -5.81 -27.14 0.44
CA PRO A 739 -6.29 -26.86 -0.92
C PRO A 739 -7.72 -27.44 -1.16
N GLN A 740 -8.74 -26.84 -0.56
CA GLN A 740 -10.13 -27.30 -0.62
C GLN A 740 -11.01 -26.36 -1.46
N PRO A 741 -10.63 -26.06 -2.71
CA PRO A 741 -11.69 -26.00 -3.73
C PRO A 741 -11.34 -26.73 -5.04
N TRP A 742 -10.20 -27.42 -5.11
CA TRP A 742 -9.78 -28.11 -6.33
C TRP A 742 -10.35 -29.52 -6.39
N GLU A 743 -11.09 -29.81 -7.45
CA GLU A 743 -11.49 -31.17 -7.80
C GLU A 743 -10.59 -31.70 -8.91
N GLN A 744 -10.37 -33.02 -8.94
CA GLN A 744 -9.51 -33.67 -9.92
C GLN A 744 -10.22 -34.75 -10.73
N TYR A 745 -9.79 -34.91 -11.97
CA TYR A 745 -10.14 -36.01 -12.84
C TYR A 745 -8.87 -36.55 -13.51
N CYS A 746 -8.49 -37.80 -13.22
CA CYS A 746 -7.28 -38.41 -13.75
C CYS A 746 -7.58 -39.65 -14.61
N THR A 747 -6.84 -39.82 -15.71
CA THR A 747 -7.04 -40.88 -16.71
C THR A 747 -5.72 -41.40 -17.28
N ASP A 748 -5.76 -42.57 -17.93
CA ASP A 748 -4.59 -43.23 -18.53
C ASP A 748 -4.19 -42.62 -19.88
N GLY A 749 -5.13 -41.94 -20.56
CA GLY A 749 -4.91 -41.23 -21.82
C GLY A 749 -5.24 -39.73 -21.68
N LYS A 750 -5.12 -38.95 -22.75
CA LYS A 750 -5.50 -37.53 -22.72
C LYS A 750 -6.97 -37.38 -22.32
N ALA A 751 -7.23 -36.45 -21.41
CA ALA A 751 -8.60 -36.05 -21.07
C ALA A 751 -9.33 -35.51 -22.31
N ASP A 752 -10.64 -35.78 -22.40
CA ASP A 752 -11.48 -35.22 -23.47
C ASP A 752 -11.70 -33.71 -23.27
N LYS A 753 -12.30 -33.06 -24.28
CA LYS A 753 -12.53 -31.62 -24.30
C LYS A 753 -13.52 -31.16 -23.22
N GLU A 754 -14.45 -32.02 -22.81
CA GLU A 754 -15.46 -31.70 -21.79
C GLU A 754 -14.80 -31.65 -20.40
N HIS A 755 -13.88 -32.57 -20.11
CA HIS A 755 -13.07 -32.52 -18.89
C HIS A 755 -12.04 -31.39 -18.93
N LEU A 756 -11.36 -31.17 -20.07
CA LEU A 756 -10.39 -30.07 -20.21
C LEU A 756 -11.01 -28.68 -20.02
N SER A 757 -12.29 -28.50 -20.37
CA SER A 757 -13.05 -27.26 -20.14
C SER A 757 -13.64 -27.15 -18.74
N GLY A 758 -13.47 -28.17 -17.89
CA GLY A 758 -14.01 -28.22 -16.53
C GLY A 758 -15.48 -28.62 -16.44
N ALA A 759 -16.14 -28.95 -17.55
CA ALA A 759 -17.57 -29.26 -17.63
C ALA A 759 -17.93 -30.75 -17.46
N GLY A 760 -16.93 -31.65 -17.50
CA GLY A 760 -17.12 -33.10 -17.38
C GLY A 760 -17.74 -33.58 -16.05
N SER A 761 -17.85 -34.89 -15.86
CA SER A 761 -18.44 -35.50 -14.66
C SER A 761 -17.50 -36.53 -14.03
N GLY A 762 -17.79 -36.97 -12.80
CA GLY A 762 -16.93 -37.95 -12.11
C GLY A 762 -15.68 -37.35 -11.44
N TRP A 763 -15.72 -36.06 -11.13
CA TRP A 763 -14.68 -35.36 -10.37
C TRP A 763 -14.55 -35.91 -8.95
N LYS A 764 -13.32 -36.00 -8.48
CA LYS A 764 -13.00 -36.43 -7.12
C LYS A 764 -12.47 -35.25 -6.33
N ALA A 765 -12.85 -35.19 -5.05
CA ALA A 765 -12.24 -34.26 -4.11
C ALA A 765 -10.72 -34.46 -4.07
N SER A 766 -9.99 -33.37 -3.89
CA SER A 766 -8.55 -33.39 -3.65
C SER A 766 -8.21 -34.25 -2.42
N TYR A 767 -7.30 -35.21 -2.59
CA TYR A 767 -6.66 -35.89 -1.46
C TYR A 767 -5.23 -35.40 -1.34
N PHE A 768 -4.90 -34.81 -0.21
CA PHE A 768 -3.60 -34.22 0.04
C PHE A 768 -2.67 -35.23 0.70
N ALA A 769 -1.53 -35.53 0.07
CA ALA A 769 -0.45 -36.28 0.71
C ALA A 769 0.74 -35.36 0.98
N ALA A 770 1.41 -35.55 2.13
CA ALA A 770 2.65 -34.83 2.43
C ALA A 770 3.72 -35.16 1.38
N SER A 771 4.23 -34.13 0.70
CA SER A 771 5.33 -34.26 -0.27
C SER A 771 6.63 -34.61 0.46
N ILE A 772 7.37 -35.58 -0.08
CA ILE A 772 8.62 -36.07 0.53
C ILE A 772 9.83 -35.23 0.12
N PHE A 773 9.72 -34.33 -0.87
CA PHE A 773 10.91 -33.73 -1.49
C PHE A 773 11.02 -32.20 -1.51
N PHE A 774 9.97 -31.36 -1.65
CA PHE A 774 10.15 -29.90 -1.59
C PHE A 774 8.84 -29.15 -1.26
N LEU A 775 8.89 -28.32 -0.20
CA LEU A 775 7.97 -27.26 0.32
C LEU A 775 6.44 -27.54 0.46
N PRO A 776 5.77 -26.99 1.50
CA PRO A 776 4.30 -26.99 1.60
C PRO A 776 3.68 -26.12 0.50
N PRO A 777 2.47 -26.45 -0.02
CA PRO A 777 1.47 -27.39 0.48
C PRO A 777 1.11 -28.50 -0.55
N GLY A 778 1.62 -29.72 -0.30
CA GLY A 778 1.14 -31.03 -0.79
C GLY A 778 0.77 -31.23 -2.27
N VAL A 779 0.46 -32.48 -2.61
CA VAL A 779 0.33 -32.93 -4.00
C VAL A 779 -1.10 -33.32 -4.35
N LEU A 780 -1.62 -32.80 -5.46
CA LEU A 780 -2.85 -33.26 -6.13
C LEU A 780 -2.48 -34.15 -7.32
N GLY A 781 -3.16 -35.29 -7.46
CA GLY A 781 -2.97 -36.29 -8.53
C GLY A 781 -3.27 -37.73 -8.09
N GLU A 782 -3.51 -38.64 -9.05
CA GLU A 782 -3.67 -40.07 -8.80
C GLU A 782 -2.39 -40.86 -9.14
N LEU A 783 -1.98 -41.76 -8.24
CA LEU A 783 -0.87 -42.68 -8.51
C LEU A 783 -1.18 -43.55 -9.73
N LYS A 784 -0.19 -43.72 -10.62
CA LYS A 784 -0.26 -44.51 -11.85
C LYS A 784 -1.10 -43.91 -12.98
N LYS A 785 -1.61 -42.67 -12.83
CA LYS A 785 -2.25 -41.90 -13.91
C LYS A 785 -1.29 -40.84 -14.44
N GLY A 786 -1.16 -40.74 -15.76
CA GLY A 786 -0.26 -39.79 -16.41
C GLY A 786 -0.94 -38.48 -16.81
N HIS A 787 -2.27 -38.45 -16.89
CA HIS A 787 -3.04 -37.26 -17.27
C HIS A 787 -4.05 -36.93 -16.17
N CYS A 788 -4.05 -35.68 -15.71
CA CYS A 788 -5.03 -35.17 -14.76
C CYS A 788 -5.56 -33.81 -15.21
N VAL A 789 -6.80 -33.51 -14.87
CA VAL A 789 -7.37 -32.16 -14.95
C VAL A 789 -7.78 -31.76 -13.55
N TYR A 790 -7.38 -30.55 -13.16
CA TYR A 790 -7.75 -29.94 -11.89
C TYR A 790 -8.70 -28.80 -12.20
N ARG A 791 -9.85 -28.71 -11.51
CA ARG A 791 -10.76 -27.59 -11.65
C ARG A 791 -11.08 -26.92 -10.32
N ALA A 792 -11.28 -25.62 -10.37
CA ALA A 792 -11.79 -24.82 -9.26
C ALA A 792 -12.81 -23.81 -9.77
N THR A 793 -13.69 -23.38 -8.88
CA THR A 793 -14.60 -22.23 -9.11
C THR A 793 -14.22 -21.11 -8.13
N PRO A 794 -14.47 -19.83 -8.46
CA PRO A 794 -14.17 -18.72 -7.58
C PRO A 794 -14.80 -18.94 -6.20
N LEU A 795 -14.09 -18.59 -5.14
CA LEU A 795 -14.71 -18.48 -3.83
C LEU A 795 -15.76 -17.39 -3.91
N LYS A 796 -17.00 -17.73 -3.56
CA LYS A 796 -18.08 -16.74 -3.54
C LYS A 796 -17.81 -15.57 -2.57
N LYS A 797 -16.84 -15.73 -1.66
CA LYS A 797 -16.42 -14.75 -0.64
C LYS A 797 -15.52 -13.61 -1.13
N GLU A 798 -14.95 -13.67 -2.33
CA GLU A 798 -14.14 -12.55 -2.88
C GLU A 798 -14.80 -11.84 -4.07
N ALA A 799 -15.96 -12.34 -4.53
CA ALA A 799 -16.88 -11.60 -5.39
C ALA A 799 -17.99 -10.85 -4.60
N GLU A 800 -18.13 -11.08 -3.29
CA GLU A 800 -19.20 -10.53 -2.44
C GLU A 800 -18.63 -9.92 -1.14
N ARG A 801 -18.13 -8.68 -1.15
CA ARG A 801 -17.75 -7.94 0.10
C ARG A 801 -18.98 -7.43 0.86
N GLY A 802 -19.76 -8.35 1.44
CA GLY A 802 -20.75 -8.07 2.49
C GLY A 802 -20.63 -9.12 3.60
N GLU A 803 -20.19 -8.72 4.79
CA GLU A 803 -19.94 -9.62 5.93
C GLU A 803 -21.17 -10.49 6.30
N VAL A 804 -20.96 -11.81 6.40
CA VAL A 804 -21.87 -12.72 7.10
C VAL A 804 -21.59 -12.59 8.60
N ARG A 805 -22.59 -12.14 9.38
CA ARG A 805 -22.46 -11.98 10.84
C ARG A 805 -23.24 -13.07 11.56
N CYS A 806 -22.70 -13.54 12.68
CA CYS A 806 -23.30 -14.55 13.53
C CYS A 806 -23.67 -13.96 14.88
N HIS A 807 -24.92 -14.12 15.31
CA HIS A 807 -25.37 -13.67 16.63
C HIS A 807 -25.82 -14.85 17.47
N ALA A 808 -25.21 -14.99 18.66
CA ALA A 808 -25.61 -15.99 19.64
C ALA A 808 -27.05 -15.74 20.08
N PHE A 809 -27.89 -16.78 20.04
CA PHE A 809 -29.29 -16.67 20.44
C PHE A 809 -29.70 -17.73 21.45
N ALA A 810 -29.03 -18.88 21.50
CA ALA A 810 -29.37 -19.95 22.43
C ALA A 810 -28.12 -20.58 23.07
N THR A 811 -28.31 -21.12 24.27
CA THR A 811 -27.27 -21.88 24.98
C THR A 811 -27.81 -23.22 25.43
N HIS A 812 -26.96 -24.05 26.03
CA HIS A 812 -27.31 -25.33 26.62
C HIS A 812 -28.54 -25.34 27.54
N HIS A 813 -28.88 -24.23 28.20
CA HIS A 813 -30.10 -24.11 29.01
C HIS A 813 -31.41 -24.16 28.18
N ASP A 814 -31.33 -23.86 26.88
CA ASP A 814 -32.46 -23.85 25.96
C ASP A 814 -32.76 -25.24 25.33
N ALA A 815 -31.93 -26.25 25.59
CA ALA A 815 -31.96 -27.58 24.97
C ALA A 815 -33.27 -28.39 25.16
N LYS A 816 -34.18 -27.92 26.03
CA LYS A 816 -35.53 -28.50 26.26
C LYS A 816 -36.67 -27.64 25.73
N ASN A 817 -36.37 -26.53 25.04
CA ASN A 817 -37.34 -25.49 24.68
C ASN A 817 -37.24 -25.04 23.20
N TRP A 818 -36.72 -25.87 22.28
CA TRP A 818 -36.51 -25.49 20.88
C TRP A 818 -37.77 -25.07 20.13
N ALA A 819 -38.90 -25.74 20.39
CA ALA A 819 -40.21 -25.37 19.83
C ALA A 819 -40.64 -23.94 20.16
N ARG A 820 -40.02 -23.33 21.18
CA ARG A 820 -40.22 -21.94 21.57
C ARG A 820 -39.08 -21.04 21.10
N LYS A 821 -37.84 -21.52 21.18
CA LYS A 821 -36.63 -20.72 20.92
C LYS A 821 -36.39 -20.44 19.44
N CYS A 822 -36.85 -21.33 18.55
CA CYS A 822 -36.59 -21.23 17.12
C CYS A 822 -37.20 -19.99 16.44
N HIS A 823 -38.27 -19.41 17.01
CA HIS A 823 -38.90 -18.20 16.48
C HIS A 823 -38.03 -16.94 16.63
N ALA A 824 -36.97 -16.99 17.45
CA ALA A 824 -36.00 -15.91 17.58
C ALA A 824 -34.98 -15.88 16.42
N VAL A 825 -35.03 -16.83 15.49
CA VAL A 825 -34.17 -16.86 14.29
C VAL A 825 -34.75 -15.89 13.25
N PRO A 826 -34.04 -14.80 12.89
CA PRO A 826 -34.57 -13.77 12.00
C PRO A 826 -34.60 -14.22 10.52
N SER A 827 -35.49 -13.60 9.74
CA SER A 827 -35.50 -13.70 8.29
C SER A 827 -34.19 -13.20 7.68
N GLY A 828 -33.61 -13.94 6.74
CA GLY A 828 -32.28 -13.66 6.18
C GLY A 828 -31.15 -14.47 6.83
N THR A 829 -31.46 -15.25 7.88
CA THR A 829 -30.56 -16.28 8.41
C THR A 829 -30.28 -17.33 7.32
N GLN A 830 -29.01 -17.57 7.06
CA GLN A 830 -28.53 -18.53 6.08
C GLN A 830 -28.25 -19.90 6.72
N TYR A 831 -27.73 -19.92 7.95
CA TYR A 831 -27.46 -21.13 8.73
C TYR A 831 -27.34 -20.81 10.23
N VAL A 832 -27.26 -21.84 11.07
CA VAL A 832 -26.89 -21.73 12.48
C VAL A 832 -25.50 -22.34 12.73
N LYS A 833 -24.74 -21.73 13.63
CA LYS A 833 -23.43 -22.19 14.11
C LYS A 833 -23.60 -22.70 15.54
N LEU A 834 -23.26 -23.97 15.77
CA LEU A 834 -23.21 -24.61 17.08
C LEU A 834 -21.76 -24.77 17.52
N VAL A 835 -21.42 -24.25 18.70
CA VAL A 835 -20.09 -24.42 19.32
C VAL A 835 -20.24 -25.18 20.62
N MET A 836 -19.55 -26.32 20.75
CA MET A 836 -19.54 -27.22 21.90
C MET A 836 -18.08 -27.56 22.23
N GLY A 837 -17.42 -26.72 23.02
CA GLY A 837 -15.98 -26.83 23.22
C GLY A 837 -15.18 -26.39 22.01
N GLU A 838 -14.23 -27.24 21.60
CA GLU A 838 -13.44 -27.10 20.37
C GLU A 838 -14.25 -27.48 19.13
N VAL A 839 -15.37 -28.19 19.31
CA VAL A 839 -16.22 -28.63 18.21
C VAL A 839 -17.09 -27.46 17.73
N THR A 840 -16.92 -27.10 16.47
CA THR A 840 -17.80 -26.17 15.75
C THR A 840 -18.48 -26.91 14.60
N ASP A 841 -19.81 -26.89 14.61
CA ASP A 841 -20.66 -27.51 13.60
C ASP A 841 -21.65 -26.47 13.03
N TYR A 842 -21.93 -26.53 11.73
CA TYR A 842 -22.89 -25.65 11.07
C TYR A 842 -24.09 -26.44 10.57
N PHE A 843 -25.28 -25.90 10.79
CA PHE A 843 -26.54 -26.55 10.42
C PHE A 843 -27.47 -25.58 9.69
N LYS A 844 -28.22 -26.07 8.71
CA LYS A 844 -29.30 -25.30 8.09
C LYS A 844 -30.46 -26.23 7.71
N PRO A 845 -31.68 -25.73 7.50
CA PRO A 845 -32.81 -26.58 7.17
C PRO A 845 -32.57 -27.33 5.87
N SER A 846 -33.00 -28.59 5.83
CA SER A 846 -33.17 -29.31 4.57
C SER A 846 -34.21 -28.61 3.70
N VAL A 847 -34.09 -28.78 2.38
CA VAL A 847 -34.98 -28.14 1.40
C VAL A 847 -36.45 -28.39 1.75
N GLY A 848 -37.25 -27.32 1.83
CA GLY A 848 -38.68 -27.37 2.14
C GLY A 848 -39.04 -27.26 3.63
N TYR A 849 -38.05 -27.15 4.52
CA TYR A 849 -38.26 -27.00 5.97
C TYR A 849 -37.76 -25.65 6.49
N SER A 850 -38.37 -25.15 7.57
CA SER A 850 -37.94 -23.92 8.24
C SER A 850 -36.85 -24.16 9.28
N PHE A 851 -36.21 -23.10 9.79
CA PHE A 851 -35.31 -23.19 10.95
C PHE A 851 -36.01 -23.69 12.21
N CYS A 852 -37.31 -23.43 12.35
CA CYS A 852 -38.10 -24.02 13.42
C CYS A 852 -38.27 -25.53 13.24
N ASP A 853 -38.66 -25.96 12.04
CA ASP A 853 -38.77 -27.39 11.73
C ASP A 853 -37.46 -28.12 11.98
N MET A 854 -36.34 -27.50 11.60
CA MET A 854 -35.00 -28.04 11.81
C MET A 854 -34.65 -28.16 13.30
N LEU A 855 -34.77 -27.07 14.08
CA LEU A 855 -34.34 -27.04 15.47
C LEU A 855 -35.17 -27.94 16.39
N THR A 856 -36.38 -28.33 15.97
CA THR A 856 -37.28 -29.26 16.71
C THR A 856 -37.36 -30.65 16.07
N SER A 857 -36.36 -31.03 15.29
CA SER A 857 -36.32 -32.34 14.66
C SER A 857 -34.92 -32.93 14.71
N TYR A 858 -34.85 -34.24 14.48
CA TYR A 858 -33.58 -34.95 14.38
C TYR A 858 -33.09 -35.12 12.93
N ASP A 859 -33.92 -34.83 11.92
CA ASP A 859 -33.69 -35.25 10.54
C ASP A 859 -33.98 -34.18 9.47
N LYS A 860 -34.30 -32.95 9.87
CA LYS A 860 -34.59 -31.86 8.92
C LYS A 860 -33.44 -30.87 8.76
N HIS A 861 -32.20 -31.24 9.06
CA HIS A 861 -31.01 -30.39 8.91
C HIS A 861 -30.02 -30.92 7.87
N LEU A 862 -29.41 -30.00 7.13
CA LEU A 862 -28.14 -30.24 6.48
C LEU A 862 -27.02 -29.87 7.47
N PHE A 863 -25.89 -30.55 7.35
CA PHE A 863 -24.67 -30.28 8.10
C PHE A 863 -23.58 -29.75 7.20
N SER A 864 -22.73 -28.92 7.76
CA SER A 864 -21.47 -28.48 7.17
C SER A 864 -20.44 -28.29 8.28
N ASN A 865 -19.18 -28.64 8.01
CA ASN A 865 -18.06 -28.41 8.93
C ASN A 865 -17.39 -27.03 8.71
N ASP A 866 -17.74 -26.33 7.63
CA ASP A 866 -17.11 -25.08 7.16
C ASP A 866 -18.13 -23.98 6.82
N ALA A 867 -19.43 -24.25 7.00
CA ALA A 867 -20.57 -23.41 6.61
C ALA A 867 -20.75 -23.21 5.09
N GLU A 868 -20.01 -23.95 4.27
CA GLU A 868 -19.93 -23.76 2.82
C GLU A 868 -20.34 -25.05 2.09
N ASN A 869 -19.84 -26.20 2.53
CA ASN A 869 -20.12 -27.53 1.99
C ASN A 869 -21.19 -28.26 2.79
N TRP A 870 -22.40 -28.31 2.25
CA TRP A 870 -23.57 -28.84 2.94
C TRP A 870 -23.88 -30.27 2.50
N ALA A 871 -23.85 -31.22 3.41
CA ALA A 871 -24.36 -32.58 3.19
C ALA A 871 -25.59 -32.84 4.04
N LYS A 872 -26.45 -33.72 3.55
CA LYS A 872 -27.54 -34.29 4.34
C LYS A 872 -26.97 -35.46 5.16
N PRO A 873 -26.98 -35.41 6.50
CA PRO A 873 -26.57 -36.55 7.29
C PRO A 873 -27.50 -37.74 7.08
N GLU A 874 -26.96 -38.94 7.19
CA GLU A 874 -27.80 -40.07 7.55
C GLU A 874 -28.16 -39.92 9.04
N TYR A 875 -29.44 -40.07 9.39
CA TYR A 875 -29.93 -39.71 10.72
C TYR A 875 -30.15 -40.92 11.60
N TYR A 876 -29.86 -40.75 12.89
CA TYR A 876 -30.17 -41.76 13.90
C TYR A 876 -31.69 -41.99 13.95
N PRO A 877 -32.19 -43.24 13.93
CA PRO A 877 -33.61 -43.54 13.66
C PRO A 877 -34.55 -43.28 14.85
N HIS A 878 -34.11 -42.52 15.86
CA HIS A 878 -34.90 -42.24 17.07
C HIS A 878 -35.36 -40.78 17.10
N HIS A 879 -36.60 -40.55 17.51
CA HIS A 879 -37.28 -39.24 17.44
C HIS A 879 -37.20 -38.42 18.74
N ASN A 880 -36.30 -38.78 19.66
CA ASN A 880 -36.23 -38.21 21.01
C ASN A 880 -35.00 -37.29 21.23
N HIS A 881 -34.39 -36.82 20.15
CA HIS A 881 -33.31 -35.84 20.16
C HIS A 881 -33.50 -34.81 19.06
N ASP A 882 -32.81 -33.69 19.18
CA ASP A 882 -32.79 -32.65 18.16
C ASP A 882 -31.38 -32.60 17.55
N GLY A 883 -31.31 -32.67 16.22
CA GLY A 883 -30.06 -32.70 15.47
C GLY A 883 -29.31 -34.04 15.47
N GLY A 884 -28.02 -33.95 15.11
CA GLY A 884 -27.08 -35.08 15.10
C GLY A 884 -27.00 -35.86 13.78
N SER A 885 -26.51 -37.09 13.86
CA SER A 885 -26.30 -38.00 12.73
C SER A 885 -26.34 -39.47 13.17
N LEU A 886 -26.27 -40.41 12.22
CA LEU A 886 -25.92 -41.81 12.48
C LEU A 886 -24.50 -41.94 13.04
N TRP A 887 -24.22 -43.12 13.58
CA TRP A 887 -22.92 -43.47 14.13
C TRP A 887 -21.86 -43.46 13.02
N TRP A 888 -20.73 -42.83 13.29
CA TRP A 888 -19.53 -42.67 12.47
C TRP A 888 -19.70 -41.81 11.23
N TRP A 889 -20.90 -41.26 11.03
CA TRP A 889 -21.19 -40.43 9.88
C TRP A 889 -20.19 -39.27 9.68
N PRO A 890 -19.82 -38.46 10.71
CA PRO A 890 -18.86 -37.37 10.51
C PRO A 890 -17.50 -37.87 10.04
N LYS A 891 -16.96 -38.89 10.73
CA LYS A 891 -15.68 -39.54 10.43
C LYS A 891 -15.61 -40.13 9.02
N GLN A 892 -16.75 -40.55 8.46
CA GLN A 892 -16.82 -41.27 7.18
C GLN A 892 -17.18 -40.40 5.98
N THR A 893 -17.63 -39.14 6.17
CA THR A 893 -18.26 -38.36 5.08
C THR A 893 -17.75 -36.95 4.91
N GLN A 894 -17.64 -36.15 5.97
CA GLN A 894 -17.27 -34.71 5.91
C GLN A 894 -16.27 -34.32 7.02
N SER A 895 -15.44 -35.25 7.47
CA SER A 895 -14.59 -35.04 8.64
C SER A 895 -13.40 -34.11 8.34
N ARG A 896 -13.24 -33.09 9.19
CA ARG A 896 -12.01 -32.28 9.30
C ARG A 896 -10.86 -33.25 9.61
N HIS A 897 -9.67 -33.10 9.03
CA HIS A 897 -8.55 -34.04 9.29
C HIS A 897 -8.31 -34.19 10.81
N GLY A 898 -8.50 -35.40 11.35
CA GLY A 898 -8.42 -35.69 12.80
C GLY A 898 -9.77 -35.70 13.54
N ASP A 899 -10.91 -35.54 12.85
CA ASP A 899 -12.24 -35.70 13.43
C ASP A 899 -12.60 -37.18 13.58
N GLU A 900 -12.46 -37.67 14.82
CA GLU A 900 -12.75 -39.04 15.24
C GLU A 900 -14.12 -39.17 15.91
N ARG A 901 -14.97 -38.13 15.85
CA ARG A 901 -16.27 -38.11 16.51
C ARG A 901 -17.17 -39.23 16.00
N LYS A 902 -17.92 -39.81 16.93
CA LYS A 902 -18.90 -40.87 16.63
C LYS A 902 -20.20 -40.29 16.08
N TYR A 903 -20.55 -39.06 16.44
CA TYR A 903 -21.77 -38.39 16.00
C TYR A 903 -21.54 -36.89 15.81
N LEU A 904 -22.35 -36.26 14.96
CA LEU A 904 -22.50 -34.80 14.95
C LEU A 904 -23.08 -34.30 16.27
N SER A 905 -22.95 -33.00 16.53
CA SER A 905 -23.56 -32.38 17.70
C SER A 905 -25.09 -32.49 17.68
N PHE A 906 -25.66 -32.93 18.81
CA PHE A 906 -27.08 -32.87 19.12
C PHE A 906 -27.31 -31.70 20.07
N TRP A 907 -28.34 -30.90 19.79
CA TRP A 907 -28.63 -29.68 20.53
C TRP A 907 -29.81 -29.81 21.49
N GLY A 908 -30.43 -30.98 21.59
CA GLY A 908 -31.55 -31.23 22.50
C GLY A 908 -31.91 -32.70 22.62
N SER A 909 -32.65 -33.03 23.68
CA SER A 909 -33.23 -34.37 23.88
C SER A 909 -34.43 -34.35 24.81
N SER A 910 -35.40 -35.23 24.52
CA SER A 910 -36.57 -35.52 25.34
C SER A 910 -36.38 -36.75 26.26
N TRP A 911 -35.22 -37.41 26.24
CA TRP A 911 -34.94 -38.57 27.10
C TRP A 911 -34.81 -38.18 28.58
N PRO A 912 -35.37 -39.00 29.51
CA PRO A 912 -35.14 -38.81 30.94
C PRO A 912 -33.65 -38.98 31.28
N GLY A 913 -33.06 -38.00 31.98
CA GLY A 913 -31.65 -38.04 32.41
C GLY A 913 -30.65 -37.44 31.43
N THR A 914 -31.05 -37.11 30.18
CA THR A 914 -30.24 -36.29 29.29
C THR A 914 -30.57 -34.82 29.53
N THR A 915 -29.55 -34.03 29.88
CA THR A 915 -29.67 -32.57 30.01
C THR A 915 -28.71 -31.94 29.01
N TRP A 916 -29.07 -30.78 28.44
CA TRP A 916 -28.21 -29.99 27.54
C TRP A 916 -27.89 -30.69 26.20
N GLY A 917 -26.75 -30.38 25.58
CA GLY A 917 -26.34 -30.96 24.32
C GLY A 917 -25.50 -32.23 24.46
N CYS A 918 -25.24 -32.86 23.32
CA CYS A 918 -24.32 -33.98 23.12
C CYS A 918 -23.52 -33.65 21.84
N CYS A 919 -22.31 -34.15 21.60
CA CYS A 919 -21.73 -35.33 22.24
C CYS A 919 -20.27 -35.18 22.61
N HIS A 920 -19.56 -34.25 21.98
CA HIS A 920 -18.12 -34.16 21.97
C HIS A 920 -17.70 -32.73 22.29
N TYR A 921 -16.79 -32.52 23.26
CA TYR A 921 -16.14 -31.19 23.48
C TYR A 921 -14.90 -31.03 22.62
N ALA A 922 -14.30 -32.14 22.16
CA ALA A 922 -13.14 -32.16 21.30
C ALA A 922 -13.38 -33.17 20.17
N TYR A 923 -12.62 -33.08 19.09
CA TYR A 923 -12.84 -33.91 17.91
C TYR A 923 -12.50 -35.40 18.10
N ASN A 924 -12.00 -35.81 19.28
CA ASN A 924 -11.59 -37.18 19.60
C ASN A 924 -12.03 -37.66 21.00
N ASP A 925 -12.87 -36.90 21.71
CA ASP A 925 -13.26 -37.26 23.08
C ASP A 925 -14.42 -38.27 23.12
N ALA A 926 -14.75 -38.77 24.32
CA ALA A 926 -15.85 -39.70 24.49
C ALA A 926 -17.22 -39.02 24.33
N VAL A 927 -18.20 -39.77 23.82
CA VAL A 927 -19.61 -39.35 23.72
C VAL A 927 -20.20 -39.14 25.11
N HIS A 928 -20.76 -37.97 25.37
CA HIS A 928 -21.40 -37.66 26.65
C HIS A 928 -22.56 -36.68 26.45
N TRP A 929 -23.68 -36.88 27.14
CA TRP A 929 -24.80 -35.93 27.25
C TRP A 929 -24.55 -34.97 28.43
N GLY A 930 -25.06 -33.74 28.40
CA GLY A 930 -24.71 -32.74 29.43
C GLY A 930 -23.58 -31.83 28.99
N ARG A 931 -23.36 -31.69 27.68
CA ARG A 931 -22.34 -30.82 27.09
C ARG A 931 -22.91 -29.41 26.93
N ILE A 932 -22.14 -28.41 27.36
CA ILE A 932 -22.49 -27.00 27.18
C ILE A 932 -22.19 -26.61 25.75
N PHE A 933 -23.16 -25.97 25.09
CA PHE A 933 -23.01 -25.39 23.77
C PHE A 933 -23.58 -23.97 23.72
N THR A 934 -23.15 -23.24 22.69
CA THR A 934 -23.74 -21.98 22.24
C THR A 934 -24.19 -22.13 20.80
N MET A 935 -25.39 -21.64 20.48
CA MET A 935 -25.95 -21.63 19.12
C MET A 935 -26.13 -20.18 18.66
N SER A 936 -25.64 -19.89 17.46
CA SER A 936 -25.75 -18.59 16.80
C SER A 936 -26.48 -18.71 15.48
N TYR A 937 -27.29 -17.73 15.09
CA TYR A 937 -27.80 -17.62 13.72
C TYR A 937 -26.87 -16.73 12.90
N CYS A 938 -26.63 -17.09 11.64
CA CYS A 938 -25.65 -16.45 10.77
C CYS A 938 -26.26 -16.08 9.42
N GLY A 939 -25.96 -14.90 8.91
CA GLY A 939 -26.44 -14.44 7.61
C GLY A 939 -26.00 -13.00 7.29
N VAL A 940 -26.37 -12.52 6.11
CA VAL A 940 -26.10 -11.15 5.65
C VAL A 940 -27.34 -10.28 5.86
N ASN A 941 -27.15 -9.02 6.27
CA ASN A 941 -28.24 -8.06 6.53
C ASN A 941 -29.30 -8.55 7.56
N LEU A 942 -28.86 -9.15 8.67
CA LEU A 942 -29.76 -9.65 9.71
C LEU A 942 -30.49 -8.48 10.41
N LYS A 943 -31.83 -8.56 10.51
CA LYS A 943 -32.61 -7.55 11.26
C LYS A 943 -32.36 -7.69 12.77
N PRO A 944 -32.27 -6.59 13.55
CA PRO A 944 -32.12 -6.64 15.00
C PRO A 944 -33.30 -7.36 15.68
N ALA A 945 -33.04 -7.97 16.84
CA ALA A 945 -34.08 -8.55 17.68
C ALA A 945 -35.08 -7.49 18.18
N PHE A 946 -36.32 -7.89 18.46
CA PHE A 946 -37.33 -7.01 19.05
C PHE A 946 -36.94 -6.65 20.50
N GLU A 947 -36.92 -5.35 20.80
CA GLU A 947 -36.65 -4.79 22.13
C GLU A 947 -37.95 -4.26 22.73
N CYS A 948 -38.13 -4.39 24.05
CA CYS A 948 -39.30 -3.85 24.73
C CYS A 948 -39.43 -2.34 24.55
N THR A 949 -40.66 -1.87 24.38
CA THR A 949 -40.99 -0.44 24.33
C THR A 949 -42.33 -0.16 25.01
N ASP A 950 -42.51 1.09 25.46
CA ASP A 950 -43.82 1.59 25.85
C ASP A 950 -44.75 1.68 24.64
N TYR A 951 -46.06 1.82 24.90
CA TYR A 951 -47.02 1.98 23.82
C TYR A 951 -46.73 3.24 23.00
N PRO A 952 -46.53 3.11 21.68
CA PRO A 952 -46.22 4.24 20.82
C PRO A 952 -47.40 5.21 20.65
N THR A 953 -48.63 4.77 20.96
CA THR A 953 -49.84 5.62 20.91
C THR A 953 -50.76 5.41 22.13
N SER A 954 -51.63 6.39 22.39
CA SER A 954 -52.44 6.48 23.62
C SER A 954 -53.89 5.97 23.49
N SER A 955 -54.42 5.77 22.28
CA SER A 955 -55.83 5.42 22.03
C SER A 955 -55.99 4.03 21.41
N GLY A 956 -56.97 3.26 21.88
CA GLY A 956 -57.29 1.91 21.39
C GLY A 956 -56.93 0.79 22.36
N SER A 957 -57.17 -0.46 21.96
CA SER A 957 -56.75 -1.65 22.71
C SER A 957 -55.23 -1.73 22.83
N ALA A 958 -54.71 -2.53 23.75
CA ALA A 958 -53.27 -2.77 23.92
C ALA A 958 -52.55 -3.12 22.60
N GLN A 959 -53.16 -3.98 21.78
CA GLN A 959 -52.66 -4.34 20.47
C GLN A 959 -52.70 -3.18 19.48
N GLN A 960 -53.83 -2.47 19.42
CA GLN A 960 -53.98 -1.30 18.55
C GLN A 960 -52.99 -0.19 18.90
N ARG A 961 -52.77 0.05 20.20
CA ARG A 961 -51.81 1.05 20.70
C ARG A 961 -50.38 0.75 20.29
N CYS A 962 -50.02 -0.53 20.20
CA CYS A 962 -48.74 -1.00 19.68
C CYS A 962 -48.62 -0.88 18.18
N GLU A 963 -49.53 -1.53 17.46
CA GLU A 963 -49.42 -1.70 16.01
C GLU A 963 -49.65 -0.39 15.27
N ALA A 964 -50.39 0.56 15.86
CA ALA A 964 -50.48 1.94 15.36
C ALA A 964 -49.12 2.67 15.36
N GLY A 965 -48.14 2.21 16.15
CA GLY A 965 -46.76 2.71 16.10
C GLY A 965 -46.13 2.58 14.72
N ASN A 966 -46.52 1.57 13.93
CA ASN A 966 -46.04 1.39 12.56
C ASN A 966 -46.47 2.51 11.60
N THR A 967 -47.37 3.40 12.03
CA THR A 967 -47.78 4.59 11.26
C THR A 967 -46.93 5.83 11.55
N LEU A 968 -46.11 5.81 12.60
CA LEU A 968 -45.34 6.97 13.09
C LEU A 968 -44.12 7.32 12.21
N LYS A 969 -43.74 6.46 11.26
CA LYS A 969 -42.57 6.63 10.36
C LYS A 969 -41.27 7.00 11.11
N ASP A 970 -41.13 6.54 12.34
CA ASP A 970 -40.01 6.84 13.25
C ASP A 970 -38.82 5.88 13.08
N GLY A 971 -38.84 5.05 12.03
CA GLY A 971 -37.80 4.08 11.72
C GLY A 971 -37.91 2.77 12.49
N PHE A 972 -39.00 2.53 13.21
CA PHE A 972 -39.20 1.30 13.98
C PHE A 972 -40.42 0.49 13.50
N GLU A 973 -40.28 -0.83 13.57
CA GLU A 973 -41.38 -1.78 13.39
C GLU A 973 -41.85 -2.18 14.78
N TYR A 974 -43.13 -1.94 15.08
CA TYR A 974 -43.78 -2.21 16.35
C TYR A 974 -44.64 -3.45 16.25
N VAL A 975 -44.48 -4.37 17.21
CA VAL A 975 -45.29 -5.58 17.33
C VAL A 975 -45.88 -5.63 18.73
N TYR A 976 -47.17 -5.98 18.79
CA TYR A 976 -47.83 -6.24 20.05
C TYR A 976 -47.35 -7.57 20.64
N ASN A 977 -47.12 -7.60 21.95
CA ASN A 977 -46.65 -8.81 22.62
C ASN A 977 -47.77 -9.85 22.78
N THR A 978 -48.16 -10.51 21.69
CA THR A 978 -49.15 -11.61 21.64
C THR A 978 -48.63 -12.84 22.38
N GLY A 979 -48.61 -12.76 23.71
CA GLY A 979 -47.94 -13.74 24.56
C GLY A 979 -47.38 -13.19 25.89
N ARG A 980 -47.56 -11.90 26.18
CA ARG A 980 -47.17 -11.30 27.47
C ARG A 980 -47.62 -12.17 28.66
N TYR A 981 -46.71 -12.38 29.62
CA TYR A 981 -46.83 -13.28 30.78
C TYR A 981 -46.80 -14.78 30.50
N LYS A 982 -46.82 -15.21 29.24
CA LYS A 982 -46.61 -16.60 28.87
C LYS A 982 -45.13 -16.82 28.57
N ALA A 983 -44.73 -18.09 28.52
CA ALA A 983 -43.33 -18.42 28.24
C ALA A 983 -42.89 -17.97 26.84
N TYR A 984 -43.85 -17.80 25.92
CA TYR A 984 -43.69 -17.28 24.57
C TYR A 984 -44.23 -15.85 24.49
N SER A 985 -43.37 -14.91 24.15
CA SER A 985 -43.70 -13.49 24.00
C SER A 985 -43.05 -13.02 22.71
N GLU A 986 -43.79 -12.39 21.78
CA GLU A 986 -43.26 -11.85 20.52
C GLU A 986 -42.05 -10.92 20.74
N CYS A 987 -42.03 -10.26 21.89
CA CYS A 987 -40.99 -9.34 22.29
C CYS A 987 -39.76 -9.97 22.94
N SER A 988 -39.70 -11.31 23.03
CA SER A 988 -38.68 -12.04 23.79
C SER A 988 -38.50 -11.54 25.24
N SER A 989 -39.55 -10.91 25.79
CA SER A 989 -39.61 -10.37 27.14
C SER A 989 -41.04 -10.41 27.66
N ARG A 990 -41.18 -10.68 28.96
CA ARG A 990 -42.47 -10.81 29.65
C ARG A 990 -43.01 -9.50 30.21
N ASP A 991 -42.16 -8.46 30.24
CA ASP A 991 -42.43 -7.26 31.04
C ASP A 991 -43.10 -6.14 30.22
N CYS A 992 -43.06 -6.23 28.90
CA CYS A 992 -43.62 -5.22 28.00
C CYS A 992 -44.84 -5.71 27.21
N TRP A 993 -45.75 -4.77 26.92
CA TRP A 993 -46.92 -5.02 26.07
C TRP A 993 -46.58 -4.80 24.60
N CYS A 994 -45.51 -4.06 24.35
CA CYS A 994 -45.02 -3.68 23.04
C CYS A 994 -43.55 -3.96 22.91
N CYS A 995 -43.12 -4.30 21.71
CA CYS A 995 -41.72 -4.28 21.33
C CYS A 995 -41.56 -3.62 19.99
N ARG A 996 -40.36 -3.09 19.79
CA ARG A 996 -39.95 -2.51 18.53
C ARG A 996 -38.61 -3.04 18.12
N ARG A 997 -38.36 -3.09 16.82
CA ARG A 997 -37.02 -3.25 16.27
C ARG A 997 -36.79 -2.17 15.24
N SER A 998 -35.54 -1.76 15.09
CA SER A 998 -35.17 -0.83 14.04
C SER A 998 -35.49 -1.45 12.68
N THR A 999 -36.19 -0.71 11.82
CA THR A 999 -36.38 -1.07 10.41
C THR A 999 -35.13 -0.84 9.58
N ALA A 1000 -34.17 -0.07 10.10
CA ALA A 1000 -32.81 -0.04 9.60
C ALA A 1000 -32.05 -1.25 10.17
N VAL A 1001 -31.46 -2.05 9.27
CA VAL A 1001 -30.51 -3.11 9.62
C VAL A 1001 -29.34 -2.45 10.36
N ARG A 1002 -29.05 -2.88 11.61
CA ARG A 1002 -27.84 -2.43 12.32
C ARG A 1002 -26.63 -2.89 11.52
N LYS A 1003 -25.81 -1.96 11.03
CA LYS A 1003 -24.45 -2.25 10.56
C LYS A 1003 -23.53 -2.25 11.79
N ASP A 1004 -23.59 -3.30 12.61
CA ASP A 1004 -22.62 -3.61 13.69
C ASP A 1004 -21.43 -4.42 13.18
#